data_AF-A0A5K7Z3J0-F1
#
_entry.id   AF-A0A5K7Z3J0-F1
#
_cell.length_a   1.000
_cell.length_b   1.000
_cell.length_c   1.000
_cell.angle_alpha   90.00
_cell.angle_beta   90.00
_cell.angle_gamma   90.00
#
_symmetry.space_group_name_H-M   'P 1'
#
loop_
_entity.id
_entity.type
_entity.pdbx_description
1 polymer ?
#
loop_
_entity_poly.entity_id
_entity_poly.type
_entity_poly.pdbx_seq_one_letter_code
_entity_poly.pdbx_strand_id
1 'polypeptide(L)'
;MKLASCFCALLIATVLAAATALAEPVLTNGDRWPVSSPRAVAMGGSYVYMARGNVLTILNTSLNVTGQIDLDAEIRCICYAGNHVFAALGSAGLAIVDVSTPAVPSVASTFEPADGTSVGSVFVNGNYAYIANVGNRFKIIDISTPAAPVEKGSETLSGLLVSAVNVHVSGTTATVVDQVNGLHLLNVADEDNPQWESVTAIAGAFDARLDGSYAYVASISGGLDIVDISDSSNPEILGSYTPTDGYSVGVFVSGNTAWLADQVNGLHEIDISDKYNPTLSSTAAGTTGAYSTATDDGTNVYVCDHEQGIQRVAGGAASYEAPCEAINLYLDDDDYLYVVSGSAGGNADDEGLRILDAYYPGNVGYESFVETPGQAHGVFVDDDYAYVADGDQGLQIIDVSDKSNPGAPVNEGTSGTAYEVFVSGNFAYVADGGSGLQVIDVSDKSNPGAPVNKDTSGTAYGVFVSGNFAYVADGGSGLQIIDVSDKASPAISGSYDTVGTAYGIYVSGRYAYVADGDQGLQIIDVSDKSSPSVVGSYDTDGTARGVFVRNGYAYIADGTNGLVTVDVSDPTDPLEVEKWCTGTTAEALGVHVVGEYVYVAEGLGGAAIYYLTDEDPFVPTPLPDSDGGGGCFLNSLGF
;
A
#
# COMPACT_ATOMS: atom_id res chain seq x y z
N MET A 1 68.41 -31.62 0.04
CA MET A 1 67.09 -31.16 0.50
C MET A 1 66.12 -32.30 0.16
N LYS A 2 65.89 -33.35 0.97
CA LYS A 2 65.32 -33.42 2.34
C LYS A 2 64.01 -32.62 2.41
N LEU A 3 62.85 -33.30 2.34
CA LEU A 3 62.06 -33.91 3.44
C LEU A 3 61.06 -32.89 4.03
N ALA A 4 59.76 -33.20 3.93
CA ALA A 4 58.87 -33.54 5.06
C ALA A 4 58.11 -32.31 5.58
N SER A 5 56.77 -32.23 5.47
CA SER A 5 55.77 -33.05 6.17
C SER A 5 55.92 -33.02 7.69
N CYS A 6 54.76 -32.96 8.32
CA CYS A 6 54.43 -33.29 9.69
C CYS A 6 54.20 -32.10 10.62
N PHE A 7 52.94 -31.86 10.96
CA PHE A 7 52.06 -32.72 11.77
C PHE A 7 52.50 -32.74 13.22
N CYS A 8 51.53 -32.48 14.08
CA CYS A 8 50.88 -33.45 14.97
C CYS A 8 50.49 -32.68 16.24
N ALA A 9 49.37 -32.92 16.88
CA ALA A 9 48.34 -33.94 16.72
C ALA A 9 47.24 -33.52 17.72
N LEU A 10 45.97 -33.62 17.34
CA LEU A 10 45.07 -34.71 17.80
C LEU A 10 44.64 -34.46 19.27
N LEU A 11 43.36 -34.22 19.55
CA LEU A 11 42.40 -35.31 19.73
C LEU A 11 40.95 -34.75 19.88
N ILE A 12 40.00 -35.41 19.20
CA ILE A 12 38.70 -35.94 19.71
C ILE A 12 37.69 -34.93 20.27
N ALA A 13 36.39 -34.99 20.02
CA ALA A 13 35.51 -35.75 19.14
C ALA A 13 34.10 -35.16 19.33
N THR A 14 33.26 -35.35 18.31
CA THR A 14 31.79 -35.36 18.30
C THR A 14 31.05 -35.44 19.65
N VAL A 15 30.08 -34.54 19.86
CA VAL A 15 28.72 -34.88 20.31
C VAL A 15 27.69 -34.00 19.59
N LEU A 16 26.67 -34.69 19.10
CA LEU A 16 25.44 -34.29 18.43
C LEU A 16 24.44 -33.68 19.44
N ALA A 17 23.84 -32.52 19.16
CA ALA A 17 22.52 -32.13 19.69
C ALA A 17 21.94 -30.93 18.93
N ALA A 18 20.80 -31.18 18.28
CA ALA A 18 19.74 -30.25 17.86
C ALA A 18 20.15 -28.80 17.54
N ALA A 19 20.35 -28.53 16.24
CA ALA A 19 20.02 -27.21 15.71
C ALA A 19 18.49 -27.09 15.67
N THR A 20 17.88 -26.69 16.79
CA THR A 20 16.63 -25.94 16.71
C THR A 20 17.04 -24.53 16.33
N ALA A 21 17.01 -24.25 15.04
CA ALA A 21 16.84 -22.89 14.56
C ALA A 21 15.60 -22.36 15.29
N LEU A 22 15.77 -21.35 16.15
CA LEU A 22 14.67 -20.52 16.55
C LEU A 22 14.42 -19.59 15.36
N ALA A 23 13.75 -20.13 14.35
CA ALA A 23 13.21 -19.36 13.25
C ALA A 23 11.82 -18.89 13.67
N GLU A 24 11.75 -17.57 13.81
CA GLU A 24 10.63 -16.65 13.58
C GLU A 24 9.26 -16.97 14.21
N PRO A 25 8.76 -16.11 15.11
CA PRO A 25 7.33 -15.89 15.20
C PRO A 25 6.93 -14.85 14.14
N VAL A 26 6.30 -15.32 13.08
CA VAL A 26 5.45 -14.48 12.21
C VAL A 26 4.06 -15.09 12.23
N LEU A 27 3.03 -14.22 12.27
CA LEU A 27 1.58 -14.35 12.02
C LEU A 27 0.76 -13.64 13.14
N THR A 28 -0.29 -12.81 12.95
CA THR A 28 -0.91 -12.05 11.83
C THR A 28 -2.01 -11.10 12.41
N ASN A 29 -2.14 -9.91 11.82
CA ASN A 29 -3.28 -8.96 11.65
C ASN A 29 -4.13 -8.43 12.81
N GLY A 30 -4.08 -7.09 12.97
CA GLY A 30 -5.27 -6.26 13.20
C GLY A 30 -5.89 -5.85 11.86
N ASP A 31 -7.13 -5.35 11.90
CA ASP A 31 -7.81 -4.78 10.73
C ASP A 31 -7.04 -3.54 10.24
N ARG A 32 -6.46 -3.61 9.04
CA ARG A 32 -5.70 -2.50 8.43
C ARG A 32 -6.59 -1.70 7.46
N TRP A 33 -6.62 -0.36 7.59
CA TRP A 33 -7.49 0.61 6.88
C TRP A 33 -6.79 1.96 6.71
N PRO A 34 -6.80 2.75 5.62
CA PRO A 34 -7.79 2.93 4.54
C PRO A 34 -7.56 1.95 3.40
N VAL A 35 -8.06 2.17 2.14
CA VAL A 35 -8.31 1.24 0.97
C VAL A 35 -7.52 1.48 -0.37
N SER A 36 -6.62 0.58 -0.88
CA SER A 36 -5.78 0.62 -2.10
C SER A 36 -6.34 -0.26 -3.19
N SER A 37 -6.19 0.28 -4.39
CA SER A 37 -6.41 -0.33 -5.68
C SER A 37 -5.82 -1.75 -5.77
N PRO A 38 -6.66 -2.80 -5.79
CA PRO A 38 -6.18 -4.15 -6.04
C PRO A 38 -5.64 -4.26 -7.47
N ARG A 39 -4.44 -4.83 -7.63
CA ARG A 39 -3.71 -4.86 -8.92
C ARG A 39 -3.93 -6.12 -9.74
N ALA A 40 -4.18 -7.25 -9.09
CA ALA A 40 -4.37 -8.51 -9.79
C ALA A 40 -5.33 -9.43 -9.05
N VAL A 41 -6.14 -10.18 -9.80
CA VAL A 41 -7.02 -11.21 -9.28
C VAL A 41 -6.78 -12.55 -9.97
N ALA A 42 -6.83 -13.63 -9.19
CA ALA A 42 -6.86 -15.00 -9.68
C ALA A 42 -7.95 -15.78 -8.95
N MET A 43 -8.36 -16.91 -9.53
CA MET A 43 -9.38 -17.78 -8.97
C MET A 43 -8.91 -19.23 -8.96
N GLY A 44 -9.28 -19.96 -7.90
CA GLY A 44 -8.86 -21.33 -7.72
C GLY A 44 -9.29 -21.97 -6.41
N GLY A 45 -9.59 -23.27 -6.43
CA GLY A 45 -9.87 -24.02 -5.20
C GLY A 45 -11.12 -23.58 -4.43
N SER A 46 -12.08 -22.91 -5.09
CA SER A 46 -13.24 -22.20 -4.49
C SER A 46 -12.92 -20.89 -3.78
N TYR A 47 -11.74 -20.31 -4.05
CA TYR A 47 -11.30 -19.04 -3.49
C TYR A 47 -10.94 -18.05 -4.60
N VAL A 48 -10.99 -16.78 -4.21
CA VAL A 48 -10.53 -15.63 -4.97
C VAL A 48 -9.24 -15.17 -4.31
N TYR A 49 -8.22 -14.94 -5.11
CA TYR A 49 -6.93 -14.44 -4.66
C TYR A 49 -6.78 -13.03 -5.21
N MET A 50 -6.51 -12.07 -4.35
CA MET A 50 -6.41 -10.67 -4.71
C MET A 50 -5.07 -10.15 -4.25
N ALA A 51 -4.31 -9.56 -5.16
CA ALA A 51 -3.05 -8.91 -4.89
C ALA A 51 -3.26 -7.39 -4.77
N ARG A 52 -2.72 -6.81 -3.70
CA ARG A 52 -2.68 -5.35 -3.44
C ARG A 52 -1.31 -5.02 -2.84
N GLY A 53 -0.62 -4.00 -3.34
CA GLY A 53 0.75 -3.71 -2.88
C GLY A 53 1.60 -5.00 -2.80
N ASN A 54 2.12 -5.33 -1.62
CA ASN A 54 2.83 -6.58 -1.33
C ASN A 54 1.97 -7.66 -0.63
N VAL A 55 0.67 -7.44 -0.47
CA VAL A 55 -0.24 -8.33 0.27
C VAL A 55 -1.05 -9.20 -0.68
N LEU A 56 -1.02 -10.51 -0.45
CA LEU A 56 -1.93 -11.46 -1.07
C LEU A 56 -3.09 -11.78 -0.13
N THR A 57 -4.29 -11.36 -0.52
CA THR A 57 -5.54 -11.63 0.22
C THR A 57 -6.27 -12.81 -0.40
N ILE A 58 -6.72 -13.73 0.44
CA ILE A 58 -7.50 -14.91 0.05
C ILE A 58 -8.93 -14.70 0.51
N LEU A 59 -9.87 -14.68 -0.41
CA LEU A 59 -11.29 -14.49 -0.16
C LEU A 59 -12.08 -15.72 -0.56
N ASN A 60 -13.20 -15.97 0.12
CA ASN A 60 -14.18 -16.92 -0.40
C ASN A 60 -14.92 -16.32 -1.61
N THR A 61 -15.72 -17.12 -2.31
CA THR A 61 -16.46 -16.65 -3.50
C THR A 61 -17.47 -15.53 -3.21
N SER A 62 -17.84 -15.31 -1.94
CA SER A 62 -18.70 -14.19 -1.53
C SER A 62 -17.88 -12.98 -1.06
N LEU A 63 -16.58 -12.95 -1.37
CA LEU A 63 -15.63 -11.88 -1.06
C LEU A 63 -15.43 -11.61 0.44
N ASN A 64 -15.64 -12.63 1.29
CA ASN A 64 -15.21 -12.52 2.68
C ASN A 64 -13.76 -12.98 2.80
N VAL A 65 -12.94 -12.20 3.51
CA VAL A 65 -11.54 -12.54 3.78
C VAL A 65 -11.47 -13.87 4.54
N THR A 66 -10.61 -14.76 4.06
CA THR A 66 -10.34 -16.09 4.64
C THR A 66 -8.93 -16.14 5.24
N GLY A 67 -7.95 -15.51 4.59
CA GLY A 67 -6.59 -15.39 5.08
C GLY A 67 -5.80 -14.40 4.22
N GLN A 68 -4.61 -14.03 4.68
CA GLN A 68 -3.74 -13.12 3.95
C GLN A 68 -2.28 -13.37 4.30
N ILE A 69 -1.38 -12.95 3.42
CA ILE A 69 0.07 -13.01 3.62
C ILE A 69 0.74 -11.80 3.00
N ASP A 70 1.68 -11.22 3.76
CA ASP A 70 2.56 -10.15 3.30
C ASP A 70 3.77 -10.78 2.61
N LEU A 71 4.13 -10.28 1.42
CA LEU A 71 5.30 -10.69 0.65
C LEU A 71 6.38 -9.60 0.71
N ASP A 72 7.61 -9.96 0.33
CA ASP A 72 8.78 -9.09 0.47
C ASP A 72 8.80 -7.90 -0.51
N ALA A 73 7.89 -7.85 -1.48
CA ALA A 73 7.81 -6.80 -2.48
C ALA A 73 6.43 -6.72 -3.13
N GLU A 74 6.21 -5.64 -3.89
CA GLU A 74 4.97 -5.39 -4.62
C GLU A 74 4.63 -6.50 -5.62
N ILE A 75 3.39 -6.98 -5.56
CA ILE A 75 2.83 -8.00 -6.43
C ILE A 75 2.27 -7.35 -7.70
N ARG A 76 2.86 -7.71 -8.84
CA ARG A 76 2.48 -7.19 -10.16
C ARG A 76 1.45 -8.05 -10.89
N CYS A 77 1.50 -9.36 -10.65
CA CYS A 77 0.66 -10.35 -11.32
C CYS A 77 0.59 -11.60 -10.45
N ILE A 78 -0.55 -12.29 -10.47
CA ILE A 78 -0.74 -13.56 -9.77
C ILE A 78 -1.34 -14.62 -10.69
N CYS A 79 -0.94 -15.87 -10.47
CA CYS A 79 -1.54 -17.03 -11.11
C CYS A 79 -1.77 -18.14 -10.08
N TYR A 80 -2.99 -18.69 -10.03
CA TYR A 80 -3.28 -19.85 -9.20
C TYR A 80 -3.05 -21.14 -9.99
N ALA A 81 -2.34 -22.10 -9.41
CA ALA A 81 -2.24 -23.46 -9.97
C ALA A 81 -2.02 -24.52 -8.89
N GLY A 82 -2.77 -25.62 -8.99
CA GLY A 82 -2.74 -26.71 -8.02
C GLY A 82 -3.25 -26.25 -6.65
N ASN A 83 -2.34 -26.04 -5.71
CA ASN A 83 -2.59 -25.49 -4.36
C ASN A 83 -1.67 -24.30 -4.06
N HIS A 84 -1.15 -23.63 -5.10
CA HIS A 84 -0.24 -22.52 -4.93
C HIS A 84 -0.74 -21.29 -5.69
N VAL A 85 -0.40 -20.12 -5.15
CA VAL A 85 -0.44 -18.85 -5.87
C VAL A 85 0.98 -18.44 -6.20
N PHE A 86 1.22 -18.16 -7.47
CA PHE A 86 2.50 -17.69 -8.00
C PHE A 86 2.40 -16.18 -8.17
N ALA A 87 3.22 -15.42 -7.47
CA ALA A 87 3.19 -13.96 -7.42
C ALA A 87 4.45 -13.36 -8.03
N ALA A 88 4.30 -12.57 -9.09
CA ALA A 88 5.40 -11.85 -9.73
C ALA A 88 5.72 -10.58 -8.94
N LEU A 89 6.95 -10.46 -8.43
CA LEU A 89 7.38 -9.42 -7.48
C LEU A 89 8.37 -8.42 -8.08
N GLY A 90 8.39 -8.27 -9.40
CA GLY A 90 9.33 -7.36 -10.07
C GLY A 90 10.78 -7.78 -9.84
N SER A 91 11.59 -6.89 -9.26
CA SER A 91 13.02 -7.16 -8.99
C SER A 91 13.25 -8.21 -7.90
N ALA A 92 12.27 -8.49 -7.06
CA ALA A 92 12.34 -9.55 -6.03
C ALA A 92 12.03 -10.95 -6.59
N GLY A 93 11.80 -11.07 -7.90
CA GLY A 93 11.60 -12.36 -8.56
C GLY A 93 10.18 -12.87 -8.47
N LEU A 94 10.03 -14.17 -8.24
CA LEU A 94 8.76 -14.89 -8.18
C LEU A 94 8.60 -15.51 -6.79
N ALA A 95 7.50 -15.23 -6.10
CA ALA A 95 7.11 -15.93 -4.88
C ALA A 95 6.11 -17.06 -5.19
N ILE A 96 6.29 -18.20 -4.55
CA ILE A 96 5.40 -19.35 -4.62
C ILE A 96 4.75 -19.53 -3.25
N VAL A 97 3.47 -19.20 -3.15
CA VAL A 97 2.70 -19.23 -1.90
C VAL A 97 1.87 -20.49 -1.85
N ASP A 98 2.05 -21.32 -0.82
CA ASP A 98 1.16 -22.45 -0.51
C ASP A 98 -0.14 -21.91 0.08
N VAL A 99 -1.24 -22.21 -0.60
CA VAL A 99 -2.61 -21.84 -0.22
C VAL A 99 -3.49 -23.07 0.01
N SER A 100 -2.87 -24.24 0.25
CA SER A 100 -3.58 -25.47 0.61
C SER A 100 -4.40 -25.33 1.90
N THR A 101 -3.99 -24.41 2.78
CA THR A 101 -4.76 -23.97 3.95
C THR A 101 -5.03 -22.46 3.84
N PRO A 102 -6.14 -22.04 3.19
CA PRO A 102 -6.43 -20.63 2.90
C PRO A 102 -6.43 -19.67 4.09
N ALA A 103 -6.72 -20.16 5.29
CA ALA A 103 -6.69 -19.35 6.51
C ALA A 103 -5.27 -19.11 7.05
N VAL A 104 -4.30 -19.91 6.63
CA VAL A 104 -2.90 -19.84 7.06
C VAL A 104 -1.98 -20.05 5.85
N PRO A 105 -2.00 -19.13 4.86
CA PRO A 105 -1.10 -19.21 3.72
C PRO A 105 0.36 -19.08 4.15
N SER A 106 1.28 -19.64 3.36
CA SER A 106 2.72 -19.57 3.66
C SER A 106 3.57 -19.50 2.39
N VAL A 107 4.71 -18.82 2.44
CA VAL A 107 5.67 -18.83 1.32
C VAL A 107 6.36 -20.19 1.27
N ALA A 108 6.14 -20.95 0.19
CA ALA A 108 6.75 -22.26 -0.02
C ALA A 108 8.20 -22.13 -0.53
N SER A 109 8.43 -21.20 -1.47
CA SER A 109 9.75 -20.82 -1.94
C SER A 109 9.71 -19.50 -2.73
N THR A 110 10.89 -18.99 -3.07
CA THR A 110 11.07 -17.90 -4.03
C THR A 110 12.00 -18.32 -5.17
N PHE A 111 11.90 -17.64 -6.30
CA PHE A 111 12.77 -17.83 -7.46
C PHE A 111 13.24 -16.47 -7.99
N GLU A 112 14.56 -16.30 -8.09
CA GLU A 112 15.17 -15.14 -8.73
C GLU A 112 15.86 -15.58 -10.04
N PRO A 113 15.58 -14.92 -11.18
CA PRO A 113 16.31 -15.18 -12.41
C PRO A 113 17.81 -14.97 -12.25
N ALA A 114 18.62 -15.94 -12.70
CA ALA A 114 20.08 -15.92 -12.50
C ALA A 114 20.80 -14.73 -13.18
N ASP A 115 20.15 -14.09 -14.15
CA ASP A 115 20.63 -12.90 -14.86
C ASP A 115 20.17 -11.58 -14.21
N GLY A 116 19.46 -11.65 -13.08
CA GLY A 116 18.95 -10.49 -12.34
C GLY A 116 17.80 -9.76 -13.03
N THR A 117 17.19 -10.37 -14.04
CA THR A 117 16.02 -9.78 -14.71
C THR A 117 14.78 -9.79 -13.80
N SER A 118 13.97 -8.75 -13.88
CA SER A 118 12.74 -8.65 -13.08
C SER A 118 11.63 -9.55 -13.63
N VAL A 119 10.74 -10.02 -12.76
CA VAL A 119 9.56 -10.82 -13.12
C VAL A 119 8.34 -9.90 -13.15
N GLY A 120 7.88 -9.54 -14.35
CA GLY A 120 6.76 -8.62 -14.54
C GLY A 120 5.40 -9.31 -14.51
N SER A 121 5.33 -10.53 -15.04
CA SER A 121 4.12 -11.36 -15.04
C SER A 121 4.45 -12.84 -14.98
N VAL A 122 3.47 -13.64 -14.54
CA VAL A 122 3.57 -15.08 -14.44
C VAL A 122 2.29 -15.76 -14.90
N PHE A 123 2.43 -16.84 -15.66
CA PHE A 123 1.36 -17.76 -15.98
C PHE A 123 1.81 -19.19 -15.74
N VAL A 124 0.94 -20.04 -15.21
CA VAL A 124 1.27 -21.44 -14.91
C VAL A 124 0.43 -22.38 -15.75
N ASN A 125 1.09 -23.31 -16.42
CA ASN A 125 0.44 -24.40 -17.15
C ASN A 125 1.14 -25.73 -16.84
N GLY A 126 0.42 -26.65 -16.20
CA GLY A 126 0.98 -27.93 -15.77
C GLY A 126 2.13 -27.77 -14.78
N ASN A 127 3.30 -28.29 -15.15
CA ASN A 127 4.50 -28.29 -14.31
C ASN A 127 5.43 -27.09 -14.56
N TYR A 128 4.99 -26.09 -15.33
CA TYR A 128 5.84 -24.98 -15.73
C TYR A 128 5.19 -23.64 -15.42
N ALA A 129 5.99 -22.73 -14.87
CA ALA A 129 5.68 -21.32 -14.77
C ALA A 129 6.40 -20.58 -15.92
N TYR A 130 5.66 -19.74 -16.61
CA TYR A 130 6.13 -18.92 -17.72
C TYR A 130 6.17 -17.49 -17.24
N ILE A 131 7.31 -16.82 -17.37
CA ILE A 131 7.51 -15.47 -16.87
C ILE A 131 7.95 -14.54 -18.00
N ALA A 132 7.39 -13.33 -17.97
CA ALA A 132 7.78 -12.24 -18.83
C ALA A 132 8.58 -11.22 -18.02
N ASN A 133 9.76 -10.86 -18.53
CA ASN A 133 10.72 -10.06 -17.80
C ASN A 133 10.99 -8.72 -18.51
N VAL A 134 11.24 -7.67 -17.74
CA VAL A 134 11.68 -6.38 -18.28
C VAL A 134 13.13 -6.57 -18.79
N GLY A 135 13.36 -6.33 -20.09
CA GLY A 135 14.65 -6.58 -20.75
C GLY A 135 14.61 -7.63 -21.87
N ASN A 136 13.47 -7.78 -22.55
CA ASN A 136 13.26 -8.66 -23.71
C ASN A 136 13.44 -10.16 -23.44
N ARG A 137 13.22 -10.64 -22.22
CA ARG A 137 13.38 -12.07 -21.88
C ARG A 137 12.05 -12.73 -21.57
N PHE A 138 11.85 -13.89 -22.19
CA PHE A 138 10.86 -14.89 -21.82
C PHE A 138 11.59 -16.06 -21.17
N LYS A 139 11.09 -16.57 -20.04
CA LYS A 139 11.67 -17.74 -19.36
C LYS A 139 10.60 -18.75 -18.97
N ILE A 140 11.00 -20.02 -18.98
CA ILE A 140 10.22 -21.15 -18.50
C ILE A 140 10.91 -21.69 -17.25
N ILE A 141 10.16 -21.86 -16.18
CA ILE A 141 10.60 -22.35 -14.88
C ILE A 141 9.91 -23.69 -14.62
N ASP A 142 10.68 -24.74 -14.36
CA ASP A 142 10.17 -26.02 -13.87
C ASP A 142 9.75 -25.86 -12.41
N ILE A 143 8.45 -26.05 -12.17
CA ILE A 143 7.80 -25.96 -10.86
C ILE A 143 7.20 -27.31 -10.45
N SER A 144 7.65 -28.42 -11.06
CA SER A 144 7.26 -29.78 -10.65
C SER A 144 7.53 -30.04 -9.16
N THR A 145 8.51 -29.33 -8.58
CA THR A 145 8.74 -29.20 -7.15
C THR A 145 8.62 -27.73 -6.75
N PRO A 146 7.43 -27.24 -6.31
CA PRO A 146 7.22 -25.82 -6.00
C PRO A 146 8.12 -25.26 -4.89
N ALA A 147 8.69 -26.11 -4.03
CA ALA A 147 9.67 -25.72 -3.02
C ALA A 147 11.10 -25.52 -3.57
N ALA A 148 11.36 -25.90 -4.83
CA ALA A 148 12.67 -25.81 -5.47
C ALA A 148 12.52 -25.57 -6.98
N PRO A 149 11.97 -24.42 -7.39
CA PRO A 149 11.81 -24.06 -8.81
C PRO A 149 13.16 -23.93 -9.52
N VAL A 150 13.22 -24.33 -10.79
CA VAL A 150 14.47 -24.31 -11.59
C VAL A 150 14.23 -23.70 -12.96
N GLU A 151 15.10 -22.79 -13.40
CA GLU A 151 15.07 -22.28 -14.78
C GLU A 151 15.28 -23.42 -15.79
N LYS A 152 14.35 -23.56 -16.73
CA LYS A 152 14.27 -24.67 -17.69
C LYS A 152 14.68 -24.23 -19.09
N GLY A 153 14.14 -23.10 -19.56
CA GLY A 153 14.42 -22.57 -20.88
C GLY A 153 14.21 -21.07 -20.95
N SER A 154 14.77 -20.42 -21.97
CA SER A 154 14.64 -18.98 -22.17
C SER A 154 14.70 -18.62 -23.65
N GLU A 155 14.03 -17.53 -24.03
CA GLU A 155 14.09 -16.98 -25.38
C GLU A 155 14.16 -15.44 -25.32
N THR A 156 14.76 -14.84 -26.36
CA THR A 156 14.83 -13.38 -26.52
C THR A 156 13.72 -12.91 -27.43
N LEU A 157 12.89 -11.99 -26.95
CA LEU A 157 11.84 -11.39 -27.77
C LEU A 157 12.45 -10.42 -28.79
N SER A 158 12.02 -10.53 -30.05
CA SER A 158 12.47 -9.64 -31.14
C SER A 158 11.58 -8.40 -31.25
N GLY A 159 12.16 -7.21 -31.15
CA GLY A 159 11.43 -5.93 -31.21
C GLY A 159 12.28 -4.76 -30.73
N LEU A 160 11.85 -3.53 -31.00
CA LEU A 160 12.48 -2.33 -30.44
C LEU A 160 11.97 -2.13 -29.01
N LEU A 161 12.87 -2.15 -28.02
CA LEU A 161 12.54 -1.85 -26.61
C LEU A 161 11.36 -2.67 -26.07
N VAL A 162 11.58 -3.95 -25.74
CA VAL A 162 10.51 -4.83 -25.22
C VAL A 162 10.45 -4.74 -23.70
N SER A 163 9.40 -4.09 -23.21
CA SER A 163 9.00 -4.15 -21.80
C SER A 163 7.80 -5.07 -21.68
N ALA A 164 8.08 -6.37 -21.55
CA ALA A 164 7.04 -7.38 -21.44
C ALA A 164 6.13 -7.09 -20.24
N VAL A 165 4.82 -7.03 -20.48
CA VAL A 165 3.81 -6.69 -19.47
C VAL A 165 3.14 -7.96 -18.98
N ASN A 166 2.61 -8.78 -19.90
CA ASN A 166 1.84 -9.98 -19.57
C ASN A 166 2.29 -11.19 -20.40
N VAL A 167 2.11 -12.39 -19.83
CA VAL A 167 2.36 -13.68 -20.46
C VAL A 167 1.14 -14.58 -20.27
N HIS A 168 0.76 -15.31 -21.31
CA HIS A 168 -0.29 -16.33 -21.25
C HIS A 168 0.09 -17.53 -22.09
N VAL A 169 -0.28 -18.74 -21.65
CA VAL A 169 0.06 -19.98 -22.38
C VAL A 169 -1.17 -20.84 -22.54
N SER A 170 -1.36 -21.38 -23.75
CA SER A 170 -2.39 -22.37 -24.04
C SER A 170 -1.83 -23.43 -24.98
N GLY A 171 -1.90 -24.69 -24.56
CA GLY A 171 -1.25 -25.79 -25.27
C GLY A 171 0.25 -25.53 -25.43
N THR A 172 0.71 -25.49 -26.69
CA THR A 172 2.13 -25.29 -27.06
C THR A 172 2.45 -23.85 -27.47
N THR A 173 1.51 -22.92 -27.31
CA THR A 173 1.68 -21.53 -27.73
C THR A 173 1.69 -20.63 -26.51
N ALA A 174 2.68 -19.75 -26.44
CA ALA A 174 2.76 -18.68 -25.46
C ALA A 174 2.61 -17.31 -26.14
N THR A 175 1.93 -16.40 -25.46
CA THR A 175 1.87 -14.98 -25.83
C THR A 175 2.67 -14.17 -24.83
N VAL A 176 3.40 -13.18 -25.33
CA VAL A 176 3.91 -12.09 -24.50
C VAL A 176 3.49 -10.78 -25.13
N VAL A 177 2.94 -9.86 -24.34
CA VAL A 177 2.60 -8.52 -24.81
C VAL A 177 3.56 -7.47 -24.30
N ASP A 178 3.83 -6.48 -25.12
CA ASP A 178 4.51 -5.25 -24.72
C ASP A 178 3.83 -4.03 -25.37
N GLN A 179 3.97 -2.88 -24.71
CA GLN A 179 3.25 -1.67 -25.13
C GLN A 179 3.79 -1.05 -26.42
N VAL A 180 5.00 -1.44 -26.87
CA VAL A 180 5.67 -0.83 -28.03
C VAL A 180 5.47 -1.67 -29.29
N ASN A 181 5.71 -2.98 -29.22
CA ASN A 181 5.73 -3.86 -30.38
C ASN A 181 4.41 -4.64 -30.52
N GLY A 182 3.74 -4.99 -29.42
CA GLY A 182 2.40 -5.56 -29.41
C GLY A 182 2.39 -7.02 -28.96
N LEU A 183 1.78 -7.90 -29.74
CA LEU A 183 1.58 -9.32 -29.38
C LEU A 183 2.70 -10.19 -29.95
N HIS A 184 3.58 -10.71 -29.11
CA HIS A 184 4.58 -11.71 -29.47
C HIS A 184 4.02 -13.13 -29.32
N LEU A 185 4.30 -14.00 -30.29
CA LEU A 185 3.98 -15.43 -30.23
C LEU A 185 5.26 -16.28 -30.11
N LEU A 186 5.20 -17.28 -29.25
CA LEU A 186 6.28 -18.25 -29.04
C LEU A 186 5.74 -19.68 -29.07
N ASN A 187 6.56 -20.57 -29.61
CA ASN A 187 6.40 -22.01 -29.48
C ASN A 187 7.07 -22.50 -28.20
N VAL A 188 6.30 -23.16 -27.34
CA VAL A 188 6.77 -23.72 -26.07
C VAL A 188 6.57 -25.23 -25.99
N ALA A 189 6.50 -25.92 -27.14
CA ALA A 189 6.41 -27.38 -27.19
C ALA A 189 7.68 -28.10 -26.68
N ASP A 190 8.83 -27.42 -26.76
CA ASP A 190 10.10 -27.85 -26.17
C ASP A 190 10.47 -26.85 -25.07
N GLU A 191 10.28 -27.23 -23.81
CA GLU A 191 10.48 -26.33 -22.67
C GLU A 191 11.95 -26.00 -22.42
N ASP A 192 12.88 -26.83 -22.91
CA ASP A 192 14.32 -26.56 -22.84
C ASP A 192 14.74 -25.51 -23.89
N ASN A 193 13.96 -25.35 -24.96
CA ASN A 193 14.28 -24.48 -26.08
C ASN A 193 13.01 -23.82 -26.68
N PRO A 194 12.34 -22.91 -25.92
CA PRO A 194 11.23 -22.14 -26.46
C PRO A 194 11.68 -21.32 -27.67
N GLN A 195 10.82 -21.11 -28.66
CA GLN A 195 11.18 -20.43 -29.91
C GLN A 195 10.25 -19.25 -30.18
N TRP A 196 10.81 -18.07 -30.42
CA TRP A 196 10.05 -16.92 -30.88
C TRP A 196 9.61 -17.12 -32.34
N GLU A 197 8.33 -16.90 -32.63
CA GLU A 197 7.75 -17.15 -33.94
C GLU A 197 7.38 -15.87 -34.69
N SER A 198 6.67 -14.95 -34.03
CA SER A 198 6.19 -13.73 -34.68
C SER A 198 5.87 -12.61 -33.68
N VAL A 199 5.60 -11.42 -34.22
CA VAL A 199 5.03 -10.28 -33.48
C VAL A 199 3.96 -9.60 -34.34
N THR A 200 2.79 -9.37 -33.76
CA THR A 200 1.70 -8.60 -34.37
C THR A 200 1.69 -7.20 -33.78
N ALA A 201 1.77 -6.19 -34.65
CA ALA A 201 1.78 -4.78 -34.23
C ALA A 201 0.42 -4.36 -33.66
N ILE A 202 0.35 -4.28 -32.33
CA ILE A 202 -0.80 -3.79 -31.55
C ILE A 202 -0.26 -2.79 -30.54
N ALA A 203 -0.33 -1.51 -30.87
CA ALA A 203 0.22 -0.46 -30.03
C ALA A 203 -0.50 -0.42 -28.68
N GLY A 204 0.26 -0.28 -27.58
CA GLY A 204 -0.31 -0.21 -26.23
C GLY A 204 -0.81 -1.54 -25.68
N ALA A 205 -0.50 -2.69 -26.30
CA ALA A 205 -0.88 -4.00 -25.78
C ALA A 205 -0.43 -4.17 -24.31
N PHE A 206 -1.37 -4.58 -23.46
CA PHE A 206 -1.17 -4.66 -22.01
C PHE A 206 -1.46 -6.04 -21.45
N ASP A 207 -2.53 -6.69 -21.92
CA ASP A 207 -2.89 -8.05 -21.54
C ASP A 207 -3.33 -8.85 -22.77
N ALA A 208 -3.12 -10.16 -22.72
CA ALA A 208 -3.58 -11.06 -23.78
C ALA A 208 -4.00 -12.42 -23.23
N ARG A 209 -5.09 -12.95 -23.77
CA ARG A 209 -5.59 -14.30 -23.48
C ARG A 209 -5.67 -15.14 -24.72
N LEU A 210 -5.26 -16.41 -24.56
CA LEU A 210 -5.39 -17.43 -25.58
C LEU A 210 -6.63 -18.28 -25.33
N ASP A 211 -7.47 -18.43 -26.34
CA ASP A 211 -8.55 -19.43 -26.35
C ASP A 211 -8.68 -20.05 -27.75
N GLY A 212 -8.41 -21.35 -27.83
CA GLY A 212 -8.36 -22.10 -29.08
C GLY A 212 -7.32 -21.54 -30.06
N SER A 213 -7.79 -21.16 -31.25
CA SER A 213 -6.96 -20.59 -32.32
C SER A 213 -6.93 -19.06 -32.33
N TYR A 214 -7.32 -18.42 -31.22
CA TYR A 214 -7.42 -16.97 -31.13
C TYR A 214 -6.64 -16.42 -29.94
N ALA A 215 -6.02 -15.26 -30.16
CA ALA A 215 -5.54 -14.39 -29.10
C ALA A 215 -6.45 -13.16 -28.99
N TYR A 216 -6.79 -12.78 -27.76
CA TYR A 216 -7.61 -11.64 -27.43
C TYR A 216 -6.73 -10.66 -26.68
N VAL A 217 -6.52 -9.47 -27.21
CA VAL A 217 -5.52 -8.52 -26.72
C VAL A 217 -6.21 -7.25 -26.23
N ALA A 218 -6.01 -6.92 -24.96
CA ALA A 218 -6.37 -5.61 -24.42
C ALA A 218 -5.22 -4.63 -24.71
N SER A 219 -5.56 -3.46 -25.23
CA SER A 219 -4.59 -2.42 -25.57
C SER A 219 -5.01 -1.03 -25.09
N ILE A 220 -4.03 -0.29 -24.55
CA ILE A 220 -4.19 1.09 -24.15
C ILE A 220 -4.61 1.92 -25.37
N SER A 221 -5.77 2.57 -25.27
CA SER A 221 -6.41 3.37 -26.34
C SER A 221 -6.91 2.57 -27.57
N GLY A 222 -6.68 1.26 -27.64
CA GLY A 222 -7.13 0.40 -28.75
C GLY A 222 -8.34 -0.47 -28.40
N GLY A 223 -8.53 -0.80 -27.12
CA GLY A 223 -9.64 -1.61 -26.64
C GLY A 223 -9.31 -3.10 -26.70
N LEU A 224 -10.14 -3.87 -27.41
CA LEU A 224 -9.98 -5.30 -27.65
C LEU A 224 -9.64 -5.57 -29.13
N ASP A 225 -8.54 -6.27 -29.39
CA ASP A 225 -8.22 -6.86 -30.69
C ASP A 225 -8.34 -8.39 -30.64
N ILE A 226 -8.95 -8.98 -31.68
CA ILE A 226 -9.06 -10.44 -31.85
C ILE A 226 -8.14 -10.87 -32.98
N VAL A 227 -7.18 -11.74 -32.67
CA VAL A 227 -6.13 -12.19 -33.58
C VAL A 227 -6.29 -13.69 -33.85
N ASP A 228 -6.40 -14.08 -35.12
CA ASP A 228 -6.26 -15.47 -35.54
C ASP A 228 -4.79 -15.88 -35.45
N ILE A 229 -4.54 -16.92 -34.66
CA ILE A 229 -3.21 -17.49 -34.41
C ILE A 229 -3.14 -18.97 -34.84
N SER A 230 -4.07 -19.42 -35.67
CA SER A 230 -4.05 -20.78 -36.24
C SER A 230 -2.76 -21.08 -37.02
N ASP A 231 -2.15 -20.04 -37.61
CA ASP A 231 -0.76 -20.00 -38.06
C ASP A 231 0.00 -18.96 -37.26
N SER A 232 0.67 -19.39 -36.19
CA SER A 232 1.41 -18.50 -35.29
C SER A 232 2.61 -17.80 -35.94
N SER A 233 3.07 -18.28 -37.10
CA SER A 233 4.11 -17.60 -37.88
C SER A 233 3.58 -16.42 -38.71
N ASN A 234 2.26 -16.37 -38.94
CA ASN A 234 1.59 -15.31 -39.68
C ASN A 234 0.20 -14.99 -39.08
N PRO A 235 0.15 -14.45 -37.85
CA PRO A 235 -1.10 -14.08 -37.20
C PRO A 235 -1.82 -12.94 -37.92
N GLU A 236 -3.16 -12.94 -37.88
CA GLU A 236 -4.01 -11.96 -38.55
C GLU A 236 -5.03 -11.35 -37.58
N ILE A 237 -5.13 -10.01 -37.53
CA ILE A 237 -6.18 -9.33 -36.78
C ILE A 237 -7.50 -9.48 -37.54
N LEU A 238 -8.51 -10.08 -36.91
CA LEU A 238 -9.82 -10.33 -37.51
C LEU A 238 -10.81 -9.19 -37.29
N GLY A 239 -10.85 -8.65 -36.07
CA GLY A 239 -11.81 -7.65 -35.64
C GLY A 239 -11.37 -7.00 -34.35
N SER A 240 -11.94 -5.84 -34.07
CA SER A 240 -11.64 -5.07 -32.86
C SER A 240 -12.86 -4.34 -32.32
N TYR A 241 -12.84 -4.07 -31.03
CA TYR A 241 -13.80 -3.23 -30.34
C TYR A 241 -13.04 -2.15 -29.57
N THR A 242 -13.34 -0.88 -29.84
CA THR A 242 -12.68 0.26 -29.19
C THR A 242 -13.70 1.03 -28.35
N PRO A 243 -13.55 1.05 -27.00
CA PRO A 243 -14.35 1.90 -26.14
C PRO A 243 -14.08 3.39 -26.39
N THR A 244 -15.08 4.24 -26.15
CA THR A 244 -14.91 5.70 -26.28
C THR A 244 -14.07 6.19 -25.10
N ASP A 245 -12.99 6.93 -25.38
CA ASP A 245 -12.03 7.44 -24.38
C ASP A 245 -11.46 6.36 -23.43
N GLY A 246 -11.47 5.10 -23.87
CA GLY A 246 -11.13 3.97 -23.00
C GLY A 246 -9.64 3.73 -22.81
N TYR A 247 -9.32 3.18 -21.65
CA TYR A 247 -7.99 2.77 -21.22
C TYR A 247 -8.03 1.29 -20.82
N SER A 248 -8.05 0.40 -21.81
CA SER A 248 -8.23 -1.03 -21.60
C SER A 248 -6.92 -1.74 -21.26
N VAL A 249 -6.90 -2.48 -20.14
CA VAL A 249 -5.68 -3.08 -19.57
C VAL A 249 -5.79 -4.54 -19.17
N GLY A 250 -6.99 -5.11 -19.16
CA GLY A 250 -7.19 -6.51 -18.80
C GLY A 250 -8.19 -7.18 -19.73
N VAL A 251 -7.97 -8.46 -20.04
CA VAL A 251 -8.94 -9.25 -20.80
C VAL A 251 -9.06 -10.65 -20.23
N PHE A 252 -10.30 -11.14 -20.12
CA PHE A 252 -10.60 -12.54 -19.88
C PHE A 252 -11.62 -13.02 -20.91
N VAL A 253 -11.52 -14.29 -21.34
CA VAL A 253 -12.45 -14.87 -22.31
C VAL A 253 -13.01 -16.19 -21.79
N SER A 254 -14.33 -16.36 -21.92
CA SER A 254 -15.00 -17.66 -21.74
C SER A 254 -16.14 -17.78 -22.74
N GLY A 255 -16.10 -18.85 -23.53
CA GLY A 255 -17.10 -19.11 -24.57
C GLY A 255 -17.16 -17.98 -25.61
N ASN A 256 -18.32 -17.33 -25.71
CA ASN A 256 -18.55 -16.24 -26.68
C ASN A 256 -18.50 -14.85 -26.03
N THR A 257 -17.95 -14.74 -24.83
CA THR A 257 -17.86 -13.48 -24.10
C THR A 257 -16.41 -13.14 -23.79
N ALA A 258 -16.02 -11.90 -24.08
CA ALA A 258 -14.79 -11.29 -23.58
C ALA A 258 -15.15 -10.24 -22.52
N TRP A 259 -14.53 -10.33 -21.34
CA TRP A 259 -14.57 -9.29 -20.32
C TRP A 259 -13.33 -8.42 -20.47
N LEU A 260 -13.55 -7.17 -20.88
CA LEU A 260 -12.50 -6.18 -21.11
C LEU A 260 -12.50 -5.19 -19.94
N ALA A 261 -11.43 -5.20 -19.16
CA ALA A 261 -11.22 -4.27 -18.05
C ALA A 261 -10.69 -2.93 -18.59
N ASP A 262 -11.48 -1.88 -18.38
CA ASP A 262 -11.18 -0.51 -18.80
C ASP A 262 -11.14 0.42 -17.57
N GLN A 263 -10.04 1.17 -17.41
CA GLN A 263 -9.86 2.04 -16.24
C GLN A 263 -10.71 3.31 -16.29
N VAL A 264 -11.36 3.61 -17.42
CA VAL A 264 -12.22 4.81 -17.55
C VAL A 264 -13.70 4.43 -17.54
N ASN A 265 -14.02 3.28 -18.14
CA ASN A 265 -15.40 2.88 -18.40
C ASN A 265 -15.84 1.66 -17.56
N GLY A 266 -14.98 1.15 -16.67
CA GLY A 266 -15.25 -0.06 -15.90
C GLY A 266 -15.15 -1.34 -16.73
N LEU A 267 -15.89 -2.38 -16.33
CA LEU A 267 -15.78 -3.70 -16.97
C LEU A 267 -16.77 -3.84 -18.13
N HIS A 268 -16.26 -3.99 -19.34
CA HIS A 268 -17.05 -4.22 -20.54
C HIS A 268 -17.26 -5.71 -20.81
N GLU A 269 -18.50 -6.09 -21.07
CA GLU A 269 -18.88 -7.42 -21.55
C GLU A 269 -19.10 -7.37 -23.06
N ILE A 270 -18.22 -8.05 -23.81
CA ILE A 270 -18.17 -7.99 -25.27
C ILE A 270 -18.62 -9.34 -25.85
N ASP A 271 -19.63 -9.32 -26.71
CA ASP A 271 -20.00 -10.48 -27.54
C ASP A 271 -18.96 -10.66 -28.65
N ILE A 272 -18.30 -11.81 -28.62
CA ILE A 272 -17.26 -12.23 -29.56
C ILE A 272 -17.70 -13.45 -30.37
N SER A 273 -19.01 -13.72 -30.47
CA SER A 273 -19.54 -14.82 -31.30
C SER A 273 -19.22 -14.64 -32.79
N ASP A 274 -19.20 -13.40 -33.27
CA ASP A 274 -18.61 -12.99 -34.55
C ASP A 274 -17.24 -12.33 -34.31
N LYS A 275 -16.16 -13.08 -34.56
CA LYS A 275 -14.78 -12.60 -34.35
C LYS A 275 -14.41 -11.39 -35.22
N TYR A 276 -15.11 -11.17 -36.33
CA TYR A 276 -14.87 -10.03 -37.23
C TYR A 276 -15.55 -8.76 -36.76
N ASN A 277 -16.60 -8.88 -35.94
CA ASN A 277 -17.42 -7.75 -35.48
C ASN A 277 -17.75 -7.92 -33.99
N PRO A 278 -16.76 -7.84 -33.07
CA PRO A 278 -17.05 -7.86 -31.65
C PRO A 278 -17.90 -6.65 -31.25
N THR A 279 -18.88 -6.87 -30.38
CA THR A 279 -19.82 -5.80 -29.96
C THR A 279 -20.02 -5.75 -28.46
N LEU A 280 -20.16 -4.54 -27.92
CA LEU A 280 -20.50 -4.35 -26.51
C LEU A 280 -21.91 -4.89 -26.23
N SER A 281 -22.00 -5.86 -25.33
CA SER A 281 -23.27 -6.35 -24.80
C SER A 281 -23.75 -5.46 -23.66
N SER A 282 -22.88 -5.19 -22.70
CA SER A 282 -23.15 -4.41 -21.50
C SER A 282 -21.86 -3.91 -20.86
N THR A 283 -21.98 -2.90 -20.00
CA THR A 283 -20.96 -2.53 -19.00
C THR A 283 -21.44 -2.97 -17.64
N ALA A 284 -20.58 -3.59 -16.84
CA ALA A 284 -20.94 -4.05 -15.50
C ALA A 284 -21.32 -2.85 -14.61
N ALA A 285 -22.46 -2.95 -13.93
CA ALA A 285 -22.91 -1.89 -13.04
C ALA A 285 -22.01 -1.83 -11.79
N GLY A 286 -21.63 -0.63 -11.36
CA GLY A 286 -20.80 -0.43 -10.17
C GLY A 286 -19.30 -0.49 -10.41
N THR A 287 -18.85 -0.74 -11.65
CA THR A 287 -17.42 -0.68 -12.01
C THR A 287 -17.11 0.63 -12.72
N THR A 288 -16.00 1.27 -12.39
CA THR A 288 -15.54 2.53 -12.97
C THR A 288 -14.05 2.50 -13.30
N GLY A 289 -13.24 1.77 -12.53
CA GLY A 289 -11.79 1.65 -12.67
C GLY A 289 -11.27 0.22 -12.89
N ALA A 290 -11.87 -0.55 -13.81
CA ALA A 290 -11.54 -1.97 -13.94
C ALA A 290 -10.10 -2.21 -14.44
N TYR A 291 -9.34 -3.04 -13.71
CA TYR A 291 -7.93 -3.32 -13.99
C TYR A 291 -7.64 -4.78 -14.34
N SER A 292 -8.12 -5.73 -13.52
CA SER A 292 -7.85 -7.16 -13.68
C SER A 292 -9.11 -7.98 -13.49
N THR A 293 -9.24 -9.12 -14.16
CA THR A 293 -10.41 -9.99 -14.05
C THR A 293 -10.06 -11.46 -13.89
N ALA A 294 -10.93 -12.19 -13.18
CA ALA A 294 -10.86 -13.63 -13.03
C ALA A 294 -12.27 -14.25 -13.04
N THR A 295 -12.39 -15.47 -13.54
CA THR A 295 -13.66 -16.22 -13.56
C THR A 295 -13.45 -17.73 -13.47
N ASP A 296 -14.47 -18.47 -13.01
CA ASP A 296 -14.49 -19.93 -12.82
C ASP A 296 -15.03 -20.71 -14.02
N ASP A 297 -15.58 -20.01 -15.02
CA ASP A 297 -16.00 -20.48 -16.35
C ASP A 297 -16.91 -19.44 -17.07
N GLY A 298 -16.97 -18.21 -16.56
CA GLY A 298 -17.94 -17.19 -16.93
C GLY A 298 -19.14 -17.10 -15.98
N THR A 299 -19.33 -18.05 -15.05
CA THR A 299 -20.45 -18.03 -14.10
C THR A 299 -20.25 -16.99 -13.00
N ASN A 300 -19.07 -16.96 -12.39
CA ASN A 300 -18.66 -15.95 -11.43
C ASN A 300 -17.55 -15.10 -12.03
N VAL A 301 -17.78 -13.80 -12.19
CA VAL A 301 -16.79 -12.87 -12.75
C VAL A 301 -16.39 -11.90 -11.65
N TYR A 302 -15.10 -11.86 -11.37
CA TYR A 302 -14.48 -10.99 -10.40
C TYR A 302 -13.63 -9.95 -11.12
N VAL A 303 -13.72 -8.71 -10.67
CA VAL A 303 -12.97 -7.59 -11.21
C VAL A 303 -12.29 -6.86 -10.07
N CYS A 304 -10.98 -6.65 -10.21
CA CYS A 304 -10.27 -5.63 -9.46
C CYS A 304 -10.56 -4.28 -10.11
N ASP A 305 -11.08 -3.36 -9.33
CA ASP A 305 -11.41 -1.99 -9.70
C ASP A 305 -10.59 -1.04 -8.81
N HIS A 306 -9.89 -0.08 -9.41
CA HIS A 306 -9.04 0.85 -8.66
C HIS A 306 -9.86 1.81 -7.78
N GLU A 307 -11.12 2.08 -8.13
CA GLU A 307 -11.97 3.01 -7.37
C GLU A 307 -12.88 2.29 -6.38
N GLN A 308 -13.16 1.01 -6.61
CA GLN A 308 -14.24 0.27 -5.93
C GLN A 308 -13.76 -1.04 -5.26
N GLY A 309 -12.45 -1.31 -5.27
CA GLY A 309 -11.89 -2.56 -4.77
C GLY A 309 -12.23 -3.77 -5.66
N ILE A 310 -12.35 -4.96 -5.07
CA ILE A 310 -12.74 -6.16 -5.80
C ILE A 310 -14.26 -6.34 -5.78
N GLN A 311 -14.85 -6.59 -6.95
CA GLN A 311 -16.28 -6.83 -7.11
C GLN A 311 -16.53 -8.18 -7.77
N ARG A 312 -17.61 -8.85 -7.38
CA ARG A 312 -18.18 -9.99 -8.11
C ARG A 312 -19.40 -9.51 -8.90
N VAL A 313 -19.22 -9.33 -10.20
CA VAL A 313 -20.22 -8.73 -11.11
C VAL A 313 -21.14 -9.75 -11.78
N ALA A 314 -20.76 -11.02 -11.79
CA ALA A 314 -21.61 -12.15 -12.19
C ALA A 314 -21.58 -13.26 -11.12
N GLY A 315 -22.69 -13.98 -10.93
CA GLY A 315 -22.80 -15.04 -9.90
C GLY A 315 -23.42 -14.59 -8.56
N GLY A 316 -23.98 -13.38 -8.51
CA GLY A 316 -24.58 -12.74 -7.34
C GLY A 316 -23.73 -11.59 -6.83
N ALA A 317 -24.28 -10.40 -6.63
CA ALA A 317 -23.48 -9.23 -6.25
C ALA A 317 -22.75 -9.44 -4.91
N ALA A 318 -21.46 -9.13 -4.89
CA ALA A 318 -20.63 -9.01 -3.70
C ALA A 318 -19.51 -8.00 -4.01
N SER A 319 -19.02 -7.29 -3.00
CA SER A 319 -17.87 -6.39 -3.11
C SER A 319 -16.98 -6.50 -1.89
N TYR A 320 -15.70 -6.17 -2.06
CA TYR A 320 -14.73 -6.01 -0.99
C TYR A 320 -13.80 -4.85 -1.37
N GLU A 321 -13.71 -3.86 -0.49
CA GLU A 321 -12.76 -2.76 -0.64
C GLU A 321 -11.42 -3.12 0.04
N ALA A 322 -10.33 -3.04 -0.71
CA ALA A 322 -8.98 -3.47 -0.29
C ALA A 322 -8.20 -2.32 0.36
N PRO A 323 -7.41 -2.44 1.46
CA PRO A 323 -6.66 -1.38 2.21
C PRO A 323 -5.58 -0.52 1.46
N CYS A 324 -5.41 0.84 1.60
CA CYS A 324 -4.48 1.81 0.93
C CYS A 324 -3.52 2.46 1.86
N GLU A 325 -2.50 3.06 1.25
CA GLU A 325 -1.55 3.93 1.90
C GLU A 325 -2.22 4.90 2.87
N ALA A 326 -1.89 4.76 4.16
CA ALA A 326 -2.22 5.73 5.19
C ALA A 326 -0.99 6.59 5.47
N ILE A 327 -1.12 7.90 5.33
CA ILE A 327 -0.03 8.84 5.62
C ILE A 327 -0.23 9.44 7.02
N ASN A 328 -1.47 9.86 7.31
CA ASN A 328 -1.85 10.46 8.58
C ASN A 328 -3.31 10.14 8.85
N LEU A 329 -3.70 10.22 10.12
CA LEU A 329 -5.04 9.89 10.57
C LEU A 329 -5.46 10.78 11.73
N TYR A 330 -6.77 10.97 11.84
CA TYR A 330 -7.42 11.69 12.93
C TYR A 330 -8.68 10.95 13.34
N LEU A 331 -8.95 10.83 14.63
CA LEU A 331 -10.21 10.28 15.14
C LEU A 331 -10.99 11.40 15.82
N ASP A 332 -12.23 11.64 15.38
CA ASP A 332 -13.10 12.62 16.01
C ASP A 332 -13.79 12.07 17.28
N ASP A 333 -14.46 12.96 18.02
CA ASP A 333 -15.18 12.63 19.25
C ASP A 333 -16.44 11.76 19.00
N ASP A 334 -16.87 11.59 17.74
CA ASP A 334 -18.01 10.78 17.31
C ASP A 334 -17.56 9.38 16.82
N ASP A 335 -16.32 8.99 17.13
CA ASP A 335 -15.69 7.73 16.73
C ASP A 335 -15.56 7.56 15.20
N TYR A 336 -15.47 8.65 14.43
CA TYR A 336 -15.12 8.57 13.00
C TYR A 336 -13.62 8.73 12.80
N LEU A 337 -13.04 7.79 12.04
CA LEU A 337 -11.65 7.80 11.63
C LEU A 337 -11.52 8.45 10.27
N TYR A 338 -10.68 9.48 10.21
CA TYR A 338 -10.33 10.22 9.01
C TYR A 338 -8.92 9.81 8.64
N VAL A 339 -8.74 9.24 7.46
CA VAL A 339 -7.42 8.83 7.01
C VAL A 339 -7.09 9.51 5.71
N VAL A 340 -5.91 10.13 5.71
CA VAL A 340 -5.31 10.72 4.54
C VAL A 340 -4.48 9.67 3.83
N SER A 341 -4.75 9.51 2.53
CA SER A 341 -3.99 8.65 1.64
C SER A 341 -3.22 9.47 0.62
N GLY A 342 -2.03 8.99 0.27
CA GLY A 342 -1.29 9.45 -0.91
C GLY A 342 -0.74 8.25 -1.67
N SER A 343 -0.21 8.47 -2.87
CA SER A 343 0.49 7.42 -3.61
C SER A 343 1.98 7.73 -3.71
N ALA A 344 2.84 6.81 -3.27
CA ALA A 344 4.21 6.75 -3.78
C ALA A 344 4.21 6.25 -5.25
N GLY A 345 3.59 7.00 -6.19
CA GLY A 345 3.46 6.52 -7.57
C GLY A 345 2.73 7.39 -8.59
N GLY A 346 1.95 8.39 -8.19
CA GLY A 346 1.43 9.43 -9.10
C GLY A 346 0.20 9.04 -9.94
N ASN A 347 -0.67 8.15 -9.46
CA ASN A 347 -2.05 8.12 -9.95
C ASN A 347 -2.89 9.01 -9.03
N ALA A 348 -3.43 10.09 -9.59
CA ALA A 348 -4.22 11.11 -8.86
C ALA A 348 -5.52 10.54 -8.27
N ASP A 349 -5.99 9.39 -8.76
CA ASP A 349 -7.32 8.84 -8.45
C ASP A 349 -7.43 8.19 -7.05
N ASP A 350 -6.35 8.16 -6.26
CA ASP A 350 -6.30 7.57 -4.90
C ASP A 350 -5.89 8.57 -3.79
N GLU A 351 -5.70 9.85 -4.13
CA GLU A 351 -5.23 10.90 -3.21
C GLU A 351 -6.41 11.66 -2.58
N GLY A 352 -6.48 11.70 -1.25
CA GLY A 352 -7.56 12.42 -0.58
C GLY A 352 -7.86 11.98 0.86
N LEU A 353 -9.10 12.23 1.26
CA LEU A 353 -9.61 11.99 2.61
C LEU A 353 -10.62 10.85 2.60
N ARG A 354 -10.35 9.79 3.36
CA ARG A 354 -11.31 8.72 3.64
C ARG A 354 -11.93 8.91 5.02
N ILE A 355 -13.22 8.65 5.11
CA ILE A 355 -14.00 8.70 6.35
C ILE A 355 -14.50 7.30 6.64
N LEU A 356 -14.28 6.85 7.87
CA LEU A 356 -14.69 5.54 8.35
C LEU A 356 -15.41 5.66 9.69
N ASP A 357 -16.50 4.92 9.86
CA ASP A 357 -17.15 4.70 11.16
C ASP A 357 -16.31 3.71 11.98
N ALA A 358 -15.64 4.21 13.02
CA ALA A 358 -14.83 3.43 13.95
C ALA A 358 -15.52 3.20 15.30
N TYR A 359 -16.85 3.39 15.38
CA TYR A 359 -17.64 3.16 16.60
C TYR A 359 -17.45 1.76 17.19
N TYR A 360 -17.26 0.75 16.32
CA TYR A 360 -16.86 -0.58 16.72
C TYR A 360 -15.46 -0.90 16.16
N PRO A 361 -14.39 -0.80 16.96
CA PRO A 361 -13.02 -0.92 16.48
C PRO A 361 -12.69 -2.25 15.79
N GLY A 362 -13.40 -3.35 16.13
CA GLY A 362 -13.26 -4.64 15.45
C GLY A 362 -14.15 -4.81 14.20
N ASN A 363 -14.79 -3.74 13.75
CA ASN A 363 -15.64 -3.68 12.55
C ASN A 363 -15.77 -2.21 12.10
N VAL A 364 -14.65 -1.64 11.68
CA VAL A 364 -14.61 -0.28 11.11
C VAL A 364 -15.36 -0.29 9.78
N GLY A 365 -16.38 0.56 9.65
CA GLY A 365 -17.18 0.70 8.44
C GLY A 365 -16.63 1.80 7.54
N TYR A 366 -16.50 1.53 6.25
CA TYR A 366 -16.25 2.60 5.28
C TYR A 366 -17.51 3.45 5.09
N GLU A 367 -17.35 4.78 5.10
CA GLU A 367 -18.44 5.73 4.90
C GLU A 367 -18.33 6.44 3.55
N SER A 368 -17.17 7.06 3.28
CA SER A 368 -16.97 7.82 2.06
C SER A 368 -15.50 8.16 1.79
N PHE A 369 -15.25 8.65 0.58
CA PHE A 369 -13.99 9.19 0.11
C PHE A 369 -14.21 10.56 -0.53
N VAL A 370 -13.28 11.46 -0.28
CA VAL A 370 -13.23 12.80 -0.88
C VAL A 370 -11.87 12.96 -1.54
N GLU A 371 -11.87 13.00 -2.86
CA GLU A 371 -10.68 13.33 -3.66
C GLU A 371 -10.20 14.74 -3.32
N THR A 372 -8.89 14.90 -3.09
CA THR A 372 -8.24 16.21 -2.97
C THR A 372 -7.34 16.46 -4.18
N PRO A 373 -7.17 17.72 -4.62
CA PRO A 373 -6.42 18.02 -5.84
C PRO A 373 -4.89 17.85 -5.71
N GLY A 374 -4.37 17.60 -4.50
CA GLY A 374 -2.96 17.51 -4.19
C GLY A 374 -2.58 16.24 -3.43
N GLN A 375 -1.32 16.24 -2.97
CA GLN A 375 -0.79 15.15 -2.14
C GLN A 375 -1.14 15.43 -0.69
N ALA A 376 -2.21 14.80 -0.22
CA ALA A 376 -2.64 14.95 1.16
C ALA A 376 -1.63 14.34 2.15
N HIS A 377 -1.26 15.10 3.18
CA HIS A 377 -0.24 14.74 4.16
C HIS A 377 -0.74 14.73 5.62
N GLY A 378 -1.64 15.62 5.98
CA GLY A 378 -2.13 15.77 7.35
C GLY A 378 -3.61 16.12 7.38
N VAL A 379 -4.32 15.67 8.41
CA VAL A 379 -5.73 15.96 8.61
C VAL A 379 -6.01 16.39 10.04
N PHE A 380 -6.88 17.39 10.19
CA PHE A 380 -7.45 17.79 11.46
C PHE A 380 -8.95 17.97 11.29
N VAL A 381 -9.75 17.48 12.24
CA VAL A 381 -11.21 17.65 12.21
C VAL A 381 -11.64 18.53 13.39
N ASP A 382 -12.48 19.53 13.09
CA ASP A 382 -13.09 20.42 14.09
C ASP A 382 -14.60 20.47 13.81
N ASP A 383 -15.38 19.84 14.69
CA ASP A 383 -16.81 19.59 14.54
C ASP A 383 -17.16 18.98 13.15
N ASP A 384 -17.97 19.69 12.36
CA ASP A 384 -18.51 19.27 11.08
C ASP A 384 -17.52 19.43 9.91
N TYR A 385 -16.25 19.77 10.16
CA TYR A 385 -15.30 20.10 9.09
C TYR A 385 -13.95 19.41 9.23
N ALA A 386 -13.51 18.78 8.15
CA ALA A 386 -12.17 18.26 7.99
C ALA A 386 -11.28 19.27 7.25
N TYR A 387 -10.07 19.43 7.74
CA TYR A 387 -9.03 20.29 7.22
C TYR A 387 -7.88 19.41 6.78
N VAL A 388 -7.52 19.44 5.50
CA VAL A 388 -6.49 18.58 4.91
C VAL A 388 -5.34 19.44 4.41
N ALA A 389 -4.13 19.19 4.92
CA ALA A 389 -2.90 19.72 4.36
C ALA A 389 -2.56 18.92 3.10
N ASP A 390 -2.67 19.57 1.93
CA ASP A 390 -2.79 18.94 0.62
C ASP A 390 -1.58 19.23 -0.29
N GLY A 391 -0.39 19.19 0.32
CA GLY A 391 0.87 19.37 -0.36
C GLY A 391 0.95 20.72 -1.07
N ASP A 392 1.30 20.72 -2.36
CA ASP A 392 1.45 21.94 -3.16
C ASP A 392 0.11 22.64 -3.46
N GLN A 393 -1.04 22.05 -3.12
CA GLN A 393 -2.35 22.69 -3.24
C GLN A 393 -2.77 23.47 -2.00
N GLY A 394 -1.97 23.44 -0.92
CA GLY A 394 -2.24 24.17 0.31
C GLY A 394 -3.25 23.48 1.21
N LEU A 395 -4.28 24.22 1.65
CA LEU A 395 -5.30 23.72 2.58
C LEU A 395 -6.59 23.36 1.83
N GLN A 396 -7.12 22.16 2.04
CA GLN A 396 -8.52 21.84 1.72
C GLN A 396 -9.39 21.92 2.97
N ILE A 397 -10.58 22.51 2.84
CA ILE A 397 -11.62 22.53 3.88
C ILE A 397 -12.83 21.77 3.34
N ILE A 398 -13.25 20.73 4.04
CA ILE A 398 -14.28 19.78 3.61
C ILE A 398 -15.38 19.73 4.66
N ASP A 399 -16.63 19.95 4.24
CA ASP A 399 -17.80 19.76 5.10
C ASP A 399 -18.05 18.26 5.26
N VAL A 400 -17.90 17.74 6.47
CA VAL A 400 -18.07 16.32 6.82
C VAL A 400 -19.25 16.11 7.77
N SER A 401 -20.18 17.07 7.85
CA SER A 401 -21.41 16.93 8.66
C SER A 401 -22.27 15.73 8.24
N ASP A 402 -22.23 15.36 6.96
CA ASP A 402 -22.74 14.09 6.43
C ASP A 402 -21.56 13.21 6.04
N LYS A 403 -21.19 12.29 6.94
CA LYS A 403 -20.04 11.37 6.80
C LYS A 403 -20.15 10.47 5.56
N SER A 404 -21.37 10.19 5.11
CA SER A 404 -21.63 9.34 3.94
C SER A 404 -21.63 10.12 2.62
N ASN A 405 -21.74 11.46 2.67
CA ASN A 405 -21.73 12.33 1.51
C ASN A 405 -21.12 13.70 1.86
N PRO A 406 -19.77 13.76 2.02
CA PRO A 406 -19.09 15.01 2.32
C PRO A 406 -19.25 16.05 1.21
N GLY A 407 -19.10 17.32 1.59
CA GLY A 407 -19.07 18.43 0.65
C GLY A 407 -17.82 18.42 -0.23
N ALA A 408 -17.89 19.13 -1.37
CA ALA A 408 -16.71 19.33 -2.21
C ALA A 408 -15.63 20.16 -1.47
N PRO A 409 -14.33 19.85 -1.67
CA PRO A 409 -13.24 20.61 -1.05
C PRO A 409 -13.26 22.10 -1.43
N VAL A 410 -13.06 22.95 -0.42
CA VAL A 410 -12.75 24.38 -0.60
C VAL A 410 -11.25 24.56 -0.46
N ASN A 411 -10.60 24.97 -1.55
CA ASN A 411 -9.17 25.19 -1.61
C ASN A 411 -8.77 26.58 -1.11
N GLU A 412 -7.75 26.64 -0.26
CA GLU A 412 -6.96 27.83 0.02
C GLU A 412 -5.48 27.54 -0.22
N GLY A 413 -4.95 28.08 -1.31
CA GLY A 413 -3.54 27.91 -1.67
C GLY A 413 -2.59 28.57 -0.69
N THR A 414 -1.54 27.85 -0.28
CA THR A 414 -0.43 28.37 0.52
C THR A 414 0.79 28.67 -0.37
N SER A 415 1.89 29.14 0.22
CA SER A 415 3.09 29.52 -0.56
C SER A 415 4.13 28.40 -0.64
N GLY A 416 3.96 27.31 0.11
CA GLY A 416 4.84 26.15 0.15
C GLY A 416 4.07 24.85 -0.06
N THR A 417 4.63 23.78 0.52
CA THR A 417 4.04 22.43 0.50
C THR A 417 3.45 22.18 1.89
N ALA A 418 2.14 22.02 1.98
CA ALA A 418 1.43 21.80 3.22
C ALA A 418 1.59 20.34 3.71
N TYR A 419 2.23 20.16 4.87
CA TYR A 419 2.49 18.84 5.47
C TYR A 419 1.55 18.49 6.62
N GLU A 420 1.21 19.45 7.48
CA GLU A 420 0.36 19.22 8.65
C GLU A 420 -0.53 20.44 8.89
N VAL A 421 -1.73 20.21 9.43
CA VAL A 421 -2.66 21.27 9.81
C VAL A 421 -3.14 21.07 11.25
N PHE A 422 -3.26 22.17 11.98
CA PHE A 422 -3.92 22.21 13.28
C PHE A 422 -4.94 23.32 13.30
N VAL A 423 -6.15 23.07 13.80
CA VAL A 423 -7.21 24.08 13.91
C VAL A 423 -7.46 24.43 15.38
N SER A 424 -7.54 25.73 15.67
CA SER A 424 -7.86 26.23 17.01
C SER A 424 -8.82 27.40 16.93
N GLY A 425 -10.11 27.12 17.16
CA GLY A 425 -11.18 28.09 16.94
C GLY A 425 -11.26 28.47 15.47
N ASN A 426 -11.35 29.77 15.18
CA ASN A 426 -11.54 30.24 13.80
C ASN A 426 -10.26 30.23 12.93
N PHE A 427 -9.18 29.58 13.34
CA PHE A 427 -7.90 29.66 12.62
C PHE A 427 -7.32 28.28 12.38
N ALA A 428 -6.92 28.05 11.13
CA ALA A 428 -6.08 26.93 10.72
C ALA A 428 -4.61 27.38 10.70
N TYR A 429 -3.75 26.49 11.16
CA TYR A 429 -2.31 26.66 11.23
C TYR A 429 -1.68 25.55 10.42
N VAL A 430 -0.97 25.90 9.34
CA VAL A 430 -0.42 24.91 8.40
C VAL A 430 1.11 24.95 8.47
N ALA A 431 1.72 23.79 8.71
CA ALA A 431 3.15 23.58 8.51
C ALA A 431 3.39 23.47 6.99
N ASP A 432 3.92 24.52 6.39
CA ASP A 432 3.92 24.75 4.94
C ASP A 432 5.33 24.57 4.34
N GLY A 433 6.04 23.55 4.81
CA GLY A 433 7.35 23.16 4.30
C GLY A 433 8.35 24.31 4.36
N GLY A 434 9.00 24.60 3.23
CA GLY A 434 9.99 25.68 3.14
C GLY A 434 9.43 27.11 3.29
N SER A 435 8.11 27.28 3.41
CA SER A 435 7.50 28.57 3.73
C SER A 435 7.31 28.81 5.23
N GLY A 436 7.57 27.81 6.08
CA GLY A 436 7.37 27.89 7.53
C GLY A 436 5.90 27.73 7.92
N LEU A 437 5.38 28.63 8.76
CA LEU A 437 4.01 28.56 9.28
C LEU A 437 3.05 29.44 8.47
N GLN A 438 1.90 28.91 8.06
CA GLN A 438 0.78 29.72 7.57
C GLN A 438 -0.31 29.81 8.63
N VAL A 439 -0.87 31.01 8.82
CA VAL A 439 -2.05 31.25 9.68
C VAL A 439 -3.20 31.72 8.80
N ILE A 440 -4.29 30.96 8.79
CA ILE A 440 -5.44 31.15 7.89
C ILE A 440 -6.70 31.34 8.74
N ASP A 441 -7.45 32.41 8.48
CA ASP A 441 -8.78 32.61 9.10
C ASP A 441 -9.80 31.73 8.38
N VAL A 442 -10.34 30.74 9.09
CA VAL A 442 -11.30 29.76 8.57
C VAL A 442 -12.69 29.95 9.19
N SER A 443 -12.99 31.16 9.68
CA SER A 443 -14.32 31.49 10.21
C SER A 443 -15.42 31.40 9.15
N ASP A 444 -15.12 31.77 7.91
CA ASP A 444 -15.94 31.47 6.73
C ASP A 444 -15.30 30.33 5.96
N LYS A 445 -15.83 29.12 6.18
CA LYS A 445 -15.30 27.87 5.62
C LYS A 445 -15.47 27.77 4.10
N SER A 446 -16.38 28.56 3.52
CA SER A 446 -16.60 28.64 2.08
C SER A 446 -15.70 29.65 1.38
N ASN A 447 -15.08 30.54 2.15
CA ASN A 447 -14.19 31.59 1.66
C ASN A 447 -13.17 31.94 2.76
N PRO A 448 -12.19 31.05 3.02
CA PRO A 448 -11.13 31.31 3.98
C PRO A 448 -10.37 32.61 3.68
N GLY A 449 -9.80 33.20 4.73
CA GLY A 449 -8.99 34.41 4.63
C GLY A 449 -7.61 34.12 4.06
N ALA A 450 -7.01 35.11 3.39
CA ALA A 450 -5.68 34.95 2.82
C ALA A 450 -4.62 34.53 3.88
N PRO A 451 -3.75 33.54 3.58
CA PRO A 451 -2.72 33.07 4.49
C PRO A 451 -1.77 34.17 4.96
N VAL A 452 -1.52 34.20 6.27
CA VAL A 452 -0.49 35.03 6.88
C VAL A 452 0.73 34.15 7.13
N ASN A 453 1.78 34.37 6.32
CA ASN A 453 3.02 33.63 6.39
C ASN A 453 3.91 34.09 7.55
N LYS A 454 4.50 33.12 8.24
CA LYS A 454 5.65 33.28 9.11
C LYS A 454 6.76 32.31 8.73
N ASP A 455 7.68 32.83 7.93
CA ASP A 455 8.93 32.17 7.56
C ASP A 455 9.71 31.69 8.80
N THR A 456 10.11 30.42 8.77
CA THR A 456 10.97 29.74 9.74
C THR A 456 12.34 29.46 9.13
N SER A 457 13.30 28.91 9.89
CA SER A 457 14.65 28.69 9.36
C SER A 457 14.83 27.36 8.63
N GLY A 458 13.90 26.43 8.80
CA GLY A 458 13.96 25.07 8.27
C GLY A 458 12.80 24.73 7.33
N THR A 459 12.36 23.49 7.42
CA THR A 459 11.22 22.96 6.65
C THR A 459 10.16 22.52 7.65
N ALA A 460 9.03 23.22 7.69
CA ALA A 460 7.95 22.93 8.62
C ALA A 460 7.20 21.65 8.20
N TYR A 461 7.31 20.60 9.02
CA TYR A 461 6.65 19.31 8.81
C TYR A 461 5.46 19.10 9.73
N GLY A 462 5.54 19.53 10.99
CA GLY A 462 4.48 19.32 11.98
C GLY A 462 4.14 20.61 12.71
N VAL A 463 2.88 20.77 13.12
CA VAL A 463 2.42 21.93 13.88
C VAL A 463 1.46 21.51 15.00
N PHE A 464 1.66 22.09 16.18
CA PHE A 464 0.73 21.97 17.31
C PHE A 464 0.46 23.35 17.90
N VAL A 465 -0.79 23.67 18.23
CA VAL A 465 -1.16 24.97 18.82
C VAL A 465 -1.66 24.78 20.25
N SER A 466 -1.08 25.54 21.18
CA SER A 466 -1.52 25.57 22.58
C SER A 466 -1.61 27.01 23.09
N GLY A 467 -2.85 27.47 23.31
CA GLY A 467 -3.14 28.85 23.69
C GLY A 467 -2.72 29.83 22.59
N ASN A 468 -1.82 30.77 22.93
CA ASN A 468 -1.35 31.80 22.01
C ASN A 468 -0.08 31.40 21.24
N PHE A 469 0.33 30.14 21.28
CA PHE A 469 1.60 29.72 20.69
C PHE A 469 1.40 28.54 19.74
N ALA A 470 1.98 28.67 18.54
CA ALA A 470 2.19 27.57 17.62
C ALA A 470 3.60 27.02 17.80
N TYR A 471 3.71 25.69 17.81
CA TYR A 471 4.94 24.95 17.95
C TYR A 471 5.14 24.17 16.66
N VAL A 472 6.26 24.40 15.98
CA VAL A 472 6.52 23.84 14.65
C VAL A 472 7.74 22.93 14.72
N ALA A 473 7.56 21.68 14.29
CA ALA A 473 8.66 20.79 13.95
C ALA A 473 9.22 21.24 12.59
N ASP A 474 10.36 21.92 12.61
CA ASP A 474 10.95 22.69 11.51
C ASP A 474 12.12 21.93 10.85
N GLY A 475 11.99 20.61 10.75
CA GLY A 475 12.98 19.74 10.11
C GLY A 475 14.35 19.88 10.75
N GLY A 476 15.38 20.13 9.94
CA GLY A 476 16.75 20.31 10.43
C GLY A 476 17.02 21.59 11.22
N SER A 477 16.00 22.42 11.49
CA SER A 477 16.09 23.54 12.46
C SER A 477 15.50 23.20 13.84
N GLY A 478 15.01 21.97 14.02
CA GLY A 478 14.41 21.50 15.26
C GLY A 478 13.05 22.13 15.57
N LEU A 479 12.89 22.69 16.76
CA LEU A 479 11.64 23.28 17.25
C LEU A 479 11.62 24.79 17.07
N GLN A 480 10.57 25.33 16.44
CA GLN A 480 10.24 26.76 16.47
C GLN A 480 9.00 27.02 17.35
N ILE A 481 9.05 28.06 18.19
CA ILE A 481 7.93 28.50 19.03
C ILE A 481 7.51 29.89 18.55
N ILE A 482 6.29 30.00 18.05
CA ILE A 482 5.77 31.20 17.40
C ILE A 482 4.59 31.73 18.23
N ASP A 483 4.69 32.98 18.68
CA ASP A 483 3.56 33.72 19.25
C ASP A 483 2.57 34.07 18.12
N VAL A 484 1.36 33.53 18.25
CA VAL A 484 0.23 33.71 17.34
C VAL A 484 -0.93 34.43 18.04
N SER A 485 -0.65 35.22 19.08
CA SER A 485 -1.66 36.07 19.73
C SER A 485 -2.21 37.14 18.79
N ASP A 486 -1.34 37.71 17.95
CA ASP A 486 -1.73 38.55 16.80
C ASP A 486 -1.64 37.71 15.52
N LYS A 487 -2.81 37.24 15.05
CA LYS A 487 -2.93 36.38 13.86
C LYS A 487 -2.46 37.07 12.57
N ALA A 488 -2.48 38.40 12.53
CA ALA A 488 -2.04 39.16 11.37
C ALA A 488 -0.52 39.42 11.38
N SER A 489 0.16 39.16 12.49
CA SER A 489 1.61 39.37 12.63
C SER A 489 2.25 38.35 13.58
N PRO A 490 2.27 37.04 13.24
CA PRO A 490 2.94 36.03 14.05
C PRO A 490 4.45 36.34 14.25
N ALA A 491 4.98 36.03 15.42
CA ALA A 491 6.36 36.33 15.78
C ALA A 491 7.06 35.13 16.43
N ILE A 492 8.27 34.80 15.99
CA ILE A 492 9.08 33.76 16.64
C ILE A 492 9.41 34.25 18.05
N SER A 493 8.92 33.52 19.05
CA SER A 493 9.19 33.77 20.46
C SER A 493 10.52 33.15 20.86
N GLY A 494 10.82 31.95 20.35
CA GLY A 494 12.05 31.21 20.63
C GLY A 494 12.18 29.97 19.75
N SER A 495 13.33 29.31 19.83
CA SER A 495 13.61 28.10 19.07
C SER A 495 14.59 27.20 19.82
N TYR A 496 14.59 25.92 19.48
CA TYR A 496 15.54 24.93 19.96
C TYR A 496 15.98 24.04 18.80
N ASP A 497 17.26 24.08 18.47
CA ASP A 497 17.87 23.23 17.44
C ASP A 497 18.03 21.81 18.01
N THR A 498 17.23 20.86 17.52
CA THR A 498 17.33 19.44 17.89
C THR A 498 18.49 18.80 17.14
N VAL A 499 18.85 17.56 17.51
CA VAL A 499 20.02 16.90 16.91
C VAL A 499 19.67 16.30 15.54
N GLY A 500 18.44 15.80 15.40
CA GLY A 500 17.95 15.12 14.21
C GLY A 500 17.14 16.01 13.28
N THR A 501 16.16 15.39 12.61
CA THR A 501 15.20 16.08 11.75
C THR A 501 13.83 16.01 12.40
N ALA A 502 13.31 17.16 12.84
CA ALA A 502 12.02 17.23 13.50
C ALA A 502 10.87 17.05 12.49
N TYR A 503 10.13 15.94 12.59
CA TYR A 503 8.99 15.62 11.73
C TYR A 503 7.65 15.90 12.43
N GLY A 504 7.42 15.24 13.56
CA GLY A 504 6.17 15.30 14.32
C GLY A 504 6.33 16.05 15.64
N ILE A 505 5.25 16.66 16.12
CA ILE A 505 5.24 17.38 17.40
C ILE A 505 3.93 17.22 18.15
N TYR A 506 4.03 17.02 19.47
CA TYR A 506 2.90 17.06 20.39
C TYR A 506 3.25 17.90 21.62
N VAL A 507 2.34 18.75 22.09
CA VAL A 507 2.57 19.58 23.28
C VAL A 507 1.62 19.21 24.39
N SER A 508 2.16 18.75 25.53
CA SER A 508 1.38 18.42 26.72
C SER A 508 1.87 19.22 27.93
N GLY A 509 1.03 20.13 28.41
CA GLY A 509 1.35 21.03 29.52
C GLY A 509 2.53 21.94 29.20
N ARG A 510 3.66 21.74 29.89
CA ARG A 510 4.88 22.56 29.73
C ARG A 510 5.91 21.95 28.79
N TYR A 511 5.65 20.76 28.25
CA TYR A 511 6.62 20.00 27.46
C TYR A 511 6.15 19.89 26.01
N ALA A 512 7.10 20.06 25.10
CA ALA A 512 6.97 19.69 23.69
C ALA A 512 7.72 18.38 23.47
N TYR A 513 7.05 17.43 22.81
CA TYR A 513 7.57 16.12 22.44
C TYR A 513 7.75 16.14 20.93
N VAL A 514 8.99 15.93 20.46
CA VAL A 514 9.35 16.03 19.05
C VAL A 514 9.83 14.67 18.58
N ALA A 515 9.21 14.15 17.52
CA ALA A 515 9.71 13.02 16.76
C ALA A 515 10.85 13.53 15.86
N ASP A 516 12.09 13.22 16.22
CA ASP A 516 13.32 13.83 15.71
C ASP A 516 14.06 12.92 14.71
N GLY A 517 13.30 12.15 13.92
CA GLY A 517 13.83 11.24 12.90
C GLY A 517 14.72 10.15 13.52
N ASP A 518 15.92 9.99 12.99
CA ASP A 518 16.91 9.00 13.44
C ASP A 518 17.49 9.26 14.84
N GLN A 519 17.00 10.29 15.55
CA GLN A 519 17.34 10.56 16.96
C GLN A 519 16.20 10.20 17.92
N GLY A 520 15.13 9.57 17.42
CA GLY A 520 13.98 9.13 18.20
C GLY A 520 13.16 10.29 18.77
N LEU A 521 12.90 10.26 20.07
CA LEU A 521 12.08 11.25 20.79
C LEU A 521 12.96 12.30 21.50
N GLN A 522 12.64 13.58 21.30
CA GLN A 522 13.18 14.69 22.10
C GLN A 522 12.08 15.30 22.97
N ILE A 523 12.38 15.55 24.25
CA ILE A 523 11.45 16.16 25.22
C ILE A 523 12.00 17.51 25.66
N ILE A 524 11.27 18.58 25.35
CA ILE A 524 11.73 19.96 25.49
C ILE A 524 10.81 20.71 26.45
N ASP A 525 11.39 21.32 27.49
CA ASP A 525 10.68 22.26 28.35
C ASP A 525 10.44 23.57 27.61
N VAL A 526 9.18 23.90 27.41
CA VAL A 526 8.70 25.10 26.71
C VAL A 526 7.95 26.05 27.63
N SER A 527 8.22 25.98 28.94
CA SER A 527 7.65 26.93 29.92
C SER A 527 8.13 28.36 29.71
N ASP A 528 9.40 28.56 29.36
CA ASP A 528 9.92 29.81 28.83
C ASP A 528 9.95 29.74 27.30
N LYS A 529 8.95 30.35 26.66
CA LYS A 529 8.79 30.35 25.20
C LYS A 529 9.94 31.01 24.44
N SER A 530 10.75 31.83 25.13
CA SER A 530 11.90 32.51 24.53
C SER A 530 13.22 31.76 24.67
N SER A 531 13.27 30.78 25.56
CA SER A 531 14.45 29.99 25.84
C SER A 531 14.08 28.53 26.15
N PRO A 532 13.49 27.81 25.18
CA PRO A 532 13.20 26.39 25.35
C PRO A 532 14.49 25.58 25.59
N SER A 533 14.37 24.48 26.33
CA SER A 533 15.50 23.62 26.66
C SER A 533 15.13 22.15 26.72
N VAL A 534 15.92 21.27 26.09
CA VAL A 534 15.76 19.82 26.24
C VAL A 534 15.90 19.39 27.70
N VAL A 535 15.03 18.46 28.12
CA VAL A 535 15.04 17.86 29.46
C VAL A 535 15.24 16.35 29.44
N GLY A 536 14.92 15.69 28.32
CA GLY A 536 15.13 14.27 28.11
C GLY A 536 15.07 13.91 26.63
N SER A 537 15.56 12.72 26.30
CA SER A 537 15.55 12.15 24.95
C SER A 537 15.55 10.63 25.03
N TYR A 538 14.98 9.97 24.03
CA TYR A 538 15.01 8.52 23.89
C TYR A 538 15.28 8.14 22.43
N ASP A 539 16.30 7.32 22.18
CA ASP A 539 16.62 6.78 20.85
C ASP A 539 15.78 5.52 20.61
N THR A 540 14.92 5.55 19.60
CA THR A 540 14.01 4.45 19.26
C THR A 540 14.65 3.37 18.37
N ASP A 541 15.92 3.56 17.98
CA ASP A 541 16.63 2.77 16.97
C ASP A 541 15.95 2.80 15.58
N GLY A 542 15.07 3.78 15.33
CA GLY A 542 14.26 3.93 14.13
C GLY A 542 14.19 5.36 13.63
N THR A 543 13.25 5.61 12.72
CA THR A 543 13.00 6.95 12.18
C THR A 543 11.67 7.45 12.71
N ALA A 544 11.72 8.21 13.81
CA ALA A 544 10.53 8.77 14.45
C ALA A 544 9.89 9.84 13.55
N ARG A 545 8.66 9.60 13.10
CA ARG A 545 7.89 10.47 12.20
C ARG A 545 6.71 11.16 12.89
N GLY A 546 5.95 10.41 13.68
CA GLY A 546 4.77 10.90 14.41
C GLY A 546 4.91 10.69 15.91
N VAL A 547 4.31 11.57 16.72
CA VAL A 547 4.26 11.42 18.18
C VAL A 547 2.92 11.89 18.72
N PHE A 548 2.34 11.12 19.63
CA PHE A 548 1.16 11.49 20.41
C PHE A 548 1.40 11.19 21.88
N VAL A 549 1.03 12.09 22.79
CA VAL A 549 1.29 11.91 24.23
C VAL A 549 -0.01 11.89 25.02
N ARG A 550 -0.23 10.81 25.78
CA ARG A 550 -1.40 10.66 26.64
C ARG A 550 -1.02 9.97 27.94
N ASN A 551 -1.55 10.48 29.06
CA ASN A 551 -1.41 9.89 30.39
C ASN A 551 0.04 9.61 30.83
N GLY A 552 1.01 10.39 30.36
CA GLY A 552 2.42 10.20 30.68
C GLY A 552 3.14 9.20 29.78
N TYR A 553 2.55 8.80 28.66
CA TYR A 553 3.16 7.93 27.65
C TYR A 553 3.20 8.63 26.30
N ALA A 554 4.33 8.49 25.61
CA ALA A 554 4.52 8.91 24.23
C ALA A 554 4.40 7.70 23.32
N TYR A 555 3.48 7.77 22.36
CA TYR A 555 3.29 6.80 21.30
C TYR A 555 3.95 7.36 20.04
N ILE A 556 4.88 6.62 19.46
CA ILE A 556 5.75 7.09 18.38
C ILE A 556 5.55 6.20 17.16
N ALA A 557 5.18 6.80 16.04
CA ALA A 557 5.25 6.17 14.73
C ALA A 557 6.71 6.22 14.24
N ASP A 558 7.41 5.09 14.31
CA ASP A 558 8.86 4.96 14.21
C ASP A 558 9.33 4.38 12.87
N GLY A 559 8.61 4.66 11.79
CA GLY A 559 8.93 4.15 10.46
C GLY A 559 8.88 2.63 10.41
N THR A 560 9.94 1.99 9.90
CA THR A 560 10.00 0.51 9.77
C THR A 560 10.02 -0.24 11.10
N ASN A 561 10.26 0.46 12.21
CA ASN A 561 10.18 -0.12 13.56
C ASN A 561 8.75 -0.24 14.08
N GLY A 562 7.78 0.37 13.39
CA GLY A 562 6.38 0.37 13.77
C GLY A 562 6.05 1.35 14.89
N LEU A 563 5.31 0.89 15.90
CA LEU A 563 4.85 1.70 17.01
C LEU A 563 5.75 1.50 18.23
N VAL A 564 6.40 2.56 18.69
CA VAL A 564 7.21 2.54 19.92
C VAL A 564 6.48 3.30 21.02
N THR A 565 6.38 2.70 22.21
CA THR A 565 5.78 3.34 23.38
C THR A 565 6.82 3.64 24.44
N VAL A 566 6.90 4.90 24.85
CA VAL A 566 7.87 5.41 25.83
C VAL A 566 7.12 6.00 27.02
N ASP A 567 7.45 5.55 28.23
CA ASP A 567 7.04 6.19 29.48
C ASP A 567 7.78 7.51 29.61
N VAL A 568 7.00 8.60 29.65
CA VAL A 568 7.45 9.97 29.80
C VAL A 568 6.82 10.63 31.03
N SER A 569 6.38 9.82 32.00
CA SER A 569 5.83 10.29 33.28
C SER A 569 6.87 11.06 34.10
N ASP A 570 8.15 10.70 33.97
CA ASP A 570 9.30 11.57 34.24
C ASP A 570 9.97 11.98 32.92
N PRO A 571 9.70 13.20 32.42
CA PRO A 571 10.29 13.73 31.20
C PRO A 571 11.83 13.80 31.17
N THR A 572 12.50 13.64 32.32
CA THR A 572 13.96 13.67 32.42
C THR A 572 14.61 12.29 32.35
N ASP A 573 13.81 11.24 32.45
CA ASP A 573 14.24 9.83 32.40
C ASP A 573 13.23 9.02 31.58
N PRO A 574 13.10 9.29 30.27
CA PRO A 574 12.18 8.54 29.42
C PRO A 574 12.65 7.09 29.27
N LEU A 575 11.71 6.15 29.37
CA LEU A 575 11.99 4.73 29.33
C LEU A 575 11.08 4.06 28.31
N GLU A 576 11.64 3.30 27.37
CA GLU A 576 10.82 2.43 26.53
C GLU A 576 10.08 1.43 27.39
N VAL A 577 8.78 1.35 27.13
CA VAL A 577 7.89 0.35 27.71
C VAL A 577 7.90 -0.86 26.79
N GLU A 578 7.60 -0.64 25.51
CA GLU A 578 7.44 -1.71 24.53
C GLU A 578 7.63 -1.17 23.10
N LYS A 579 8.12 -2.04 22.22
CA LYS A 579 8.24 -1.81 20.79
C LYS A 579 7.37 -2.81 20.03
N TRP A 580 6.47 -2.28 19.21
CA TRP A 580 5.51 -3.05 18.44
C TRP A 580 5.87 -2.96 16.97
N CYS A 581 6.28 -4.09 16.39
CA CYS A 581 6.27 -4.21 14.94
C CYS A 581 4.82 -4.08 14.46
N THR A 582 4.50 -2.96 13.85
CA THR A 582 3.39 -2.86 12.91
C THR A 582 3.62 -3.98 11.91
N GLY A 583 2.68 -4.93 11.77
CA GLY A 583 2.97 -6.25 11.20
C GLY A 583 3.26 -6.28 9.68
N THR A 584 3.85 -5.22 9.13
CA THR A 584 4.16 -4.96 7.72
C THR A 584 5.63 -4.62 7.56
N THR A 585 6.17 -4.76 6.36
CA THR A 585 7.41 -4.10 5.94
C THR A 585 7.24 -2.59 5.67
N ALA A 586 6.00 -2.06 5.81
CA ALA A 586 5.66 -0.66 5.58
C ALA A 586 5.96 0.24 6.80
N GLU A 587 6.12 1.53 6.55
CA GLU A 587 6.55 2.52 7.55
C GLU A 587 5.38 3.04 8.38
N ALA A 588 5.51 3.09 9.71
CA ALA A 588 4.63 3.87 10.57
C ALA A 588 4.92 5.37 10.37
N LEU A 589 3.94 6.11 9.84
CA LEU A 589 4.06 7.51 9.44
C LEU A 589 3.34 8.47 10.40
N GLY A 590 2.20 8.06 10.96
CA GLY A 590 1.35 8.87 11.82
C GLY A 590 0.76 8.06 12.97
N VAL A 591 0.41 8.73 14.07
CA VAL A 591 -0.18 8.08 15.25
C VAL A 591 -1.19 9.02 15.93
N HIS A 592 -2.32 8.47 16.35
CA HIS A 592 -3.35 9.19 17.09
C HIS A 592 -3.94 8.31 18.18
N VAL A 593 -4.28 8.89 19.34
CA VAL A 593 -4.75 8.13 20.51
C VAL A 593 -6.01 8.75 21.09
N VAL A 594 -7.10 7.98 21.14
CA VAL A 594 -8.38 8.38 21.75
C VAL A 594 -8.87 7.27 22.66
N GLY A 595 -9.31 7.65 23.87
CA GLY A 595 -9.85 6.66 24.81
C GLY A 595 -8.84 5.54 25.07
N GLU A 596 -9.22 4.29 24.84
CA GLU A 596 -8.34 3.14 25.00
C GLU A 596 -7.71 2.70 23.69
N TYR A 597 -7.76 3.49 22.62
CA TYR A 597 -7.31 3.07 21.29
C TYR A 597 -6.15 3.90 20.76
N VAL A 598 -5.19 3.22 20.14
CA VAL A 598 -4.05 3.78 19.42
C VAL A 598 -4.21 3.42 17.95
N TYR A 599 -4.23 4.43 17.10
CA TYR A 599 -4.35 4.31 15.65
C TYR A 599 -3.01 4.69 15.04
N VAL A 600 -2.51 3.88 14.11
CA VAL A 600 -1.20 4.08 13.48
C VAL A 600 -1.36 4.03 11.97
N ALA A 601 -0.94 5.08 11.26
CA ALA A 601 -0.85 5.07 9.80
C ALA A 601 0.42 4.31 9.40
N GLU A 602 0.28 3.16 8.74
CA GLU A 602 1.34 2.20 8.38
C GLU A 602 1.70 2.27 6.87
N GLY A 603 1.63 3.45 6.25
CA GLY A 603 1.97 3.62 4.82
C GLY A 603 1.17 2.64 3.97
N LEU A 604 1.82 1.97 3.01
CA LEU A 604 1.23 0.92 2.15
C LEU A 604 0.49 -0.20 2.90
N GLY A 605 0.73 -0.36 4.20
CA GLY A 605 0.03 -1.30 5.06
C GLY A 605 -1.43 -0.92 5.33
N GLY A 606 -1.84 0.33 5.14
CA GLY A 606 -3.06 0.86 5.72
C GLY A 606 -2.77 1.56 7.04
N ALA A 607 -3.75 1.63 7.92
CA ALA A 607 -3.62 2.05 9.30
C ALA A 607 -4.10 0.93 10.21
N ALA A 608 -3.40 0.72 11.32
CA ALA A 608 -3.74 -0.30 12.30
C ALA A 608 -4.35 0.31 13.55
N ILE A 609 -5.16 -0.50 14.24
CA ILE A 609 -5.80 -0.14 15.51
C ILE A 609 -5.31 -1.09 16.59
N TYR A 610 -4.87 -0.50 17.69
CA TYR A 610 -4.48 -1.20 18.91
C TYR A 610 -5.34 -0.69 20.06
N TYR A 611 -5.64 -1.53 21.06
CA TYR A 611 -6.31 -1.13 22.29
C TYR A 611 -5.40 -1.27 23.50
N LEU A 612 -5.55 -0.37 24.44
CA LEU A 612 -4.91 -0.31 25.73
C LEU A 612 -5.70 -1.22 26.68
N THR A 613 -5.02 -2.17 27.32
CA THR A 613 -5.71 -3.19 28.13
C THR A 613 -6.02 -2.68 29.54
N ASP A 614 -7.00 -3.29 30.22
CA ASP A 614 -7.24 -3.03 31.65
C ASP A 614 -6.04 -3.42 32.54
N GLU A 615 -5.25 -4.42 32.14
CA GLU A 615 -4.09 -4.91 32.91
C GLU A 615 -2.84 -4.03 32.73
N ASP A 616 -2.66 -3.48 31.54
CA ASP A 616 -1.64 -2.50 31.21
C ASP A 616 -2.23 -1.45 30.23
N PRO A 617 -2.80 -0.35 30.76
CA PRO A 617 -3.51 0.66 29.96
C PRO A 617 -2.57 1.57 29.20
N PHE A 618 -1.29 1.22 29.16
CA PHE A 618 -0.22 1.99 28.53
C PHE A 618 0.51 1.17 27.47
N VAL A 619 0.26 -0.14 27.44
CA VAL A 619 0.77 -1.03 26.40
C VAL A 619 -0.36 -1.28 25.40
N PRO A 620 -0.26 -0.77 24.16
CA PRO A 620 -1.22 -1.05 23.11
C PRO A 620 -1.14 -2.53 22.74
N THR A 621 -2.29 -3.16 22.51
CA THR A 621 -2.38 -4.58 22.12
C THR A 621 -3.32 -4.72 20.92
N PRO A 622 -3.11 -5.72 20.04
CA PRO A 622 -3.99 -5.95 18.90
C PRO A 622 -5.37 -6.38 19.38
N LEU A 623 -6.44 -5.78 18.83
CA LEU A 623 -7.84 -6.06 19.18
C LEU A 623 -8.11 -7.56 19.38
N PRO A 624 -8.85 -7.96 20.42
CA PRO A 624 -9.13 -9.38 20.65
C PRO A 624 -10.06 -9.88 19.55
N ASP A 625 -9.69 -10.98 18.90
CA ASP A 625 -10.56 -11.68 17.94
C ASP A 625 -11.94 -11.93 18.57
N SER A 626 -13.01 -11.59 17.84
CA SER A 626 -14.36 -12.00 18.20
C SER A 626 -14.48 -13.52 18.15
N ASP A 627 -14.33 -14.13 19.33
CA ASP A 627 -14.58 -15.52 19.69
C ASP A 627 -14.09 -16.62 18.72
N GLY A 628 -12.81 -17.01 18.86
CA GLY A 628 -12.47 -18.43 18.72
C GLY A 628 -11.06 -18.84 18.27
N GLY A 629 -10.02 -18.63 19.10
CA GLY A 629 -8.88 -19.56 19.07
C GLY A 629 -7.48 -19.12 19.51
N GLY A 630 -7.28 -18.77 20.80
CA GLY A 630 -6.02 -18.92 21.57
C GLY A 630 -4.90 -17.91 21.28
N GLY A 631 -4.59 -16.95 22.17
CA GLY A 631 -3.87 -17.14 23.45
C GLY A 631 -2.35 -17.38 23.21
N CYS A 632 -1.36 -16.67 23.78
CA CYS A 632 -1.25 -16.00 25.08
C CYS A 632 -0.05 -15.03 25.15
N PHE A 633 -0.21 -13.99 25.97
CA PHE A 633 0.66 -13.47 27.05
C PHE A 633 2.12 -13.96 27.19
N LEU A 634 3.01 -12.98 27.39
CA LEU A 634 4.32 -13.11 28.03
C LEU A 634 4.19 -13.49 29.51
N ASN A 635 5.16 -14.25 30.04
CA ASN A 635 5.54 -14.04 31.43
C ASN A 635 7.04 -14.18 31.69
N SER A 636 7.46 -13.33 32.60
CA SER A 636 8.79 -12.92 33.03
C SER A 636 9.76 -14.02 33.53
N LEU A 637 11.05 -13.67 33.48
CA LEU A 637 12.19 -14.35 34.10
C LEU A 637 12.00 -14.58 35.63
N GLY A 638 12.43 -15.73 36.15
CA GLY A 638 12.61 -15.92 37.60
C GLY A 638 13.06 -17.31 38.07
N PHE A 639 14.36 -17.42 38.36
CA PHE A 639 15.15 -18.48 39.05
C PHE A 639 15.69 -19.69 38.27
#